data_AF-A0A842QM87-F1
#
_entry.id   AF-A0A842QM87-F1
#
_cell.length_a   1.000
_cell.length_b   1.000
_cell.length_c   1.000
_cell.angle_alpha   90.00
_cell.angle_beta   90.00
_cell.angle_gamma   90.00
#
_symmetry.space_group_name_H-M   'P 1'
#
loop_
_entity.id
_entity.type
_entity.pdbx_description
1 polymer ?
#
loop_
_entity_poly.entity_id
_entity_poly.type
_entity_poly.pdbx_seq_one_letter_code
_entity_poly.pdbx_strand_id
1 'polypeptide(L)'
;MQKKKAIAALLIIGLISTAILGYMLRVPQEDSNGQEQITTIEPHPYNSLNWWDVAWELGESKQFLTPFSEILNEGNRYVEYDEGYPQAADYVLNRMDSLGLDASYCGDHDSVLARQPGYGNDSRAIAFGAHLDTGPAGLGVDNNAGGCAVVSMIASILSQYRLPVDIYYCYFSYNMFFLDEQNKNRAMFGSKEIVDHLQSQGVDVIAYYNFDQLLFQDELQDEDQRLLVEHERLSLYSYQSTKYLADILIAFMKKSGEDIISAVEEYLTDTDHQSFWEAGFPAVNIRSGHEVNPDDPPSDSKNSPDYNKTQAGLVAKAAATTAVYLSHKGNGKMTDLKIENSLAPGQQVSYHTAMTKSQKMDILGGISGNGTLAVEIRNASDTILPFTSISGNETSLQTDHVTGLGPVQITVANYDNNATSFEIHLRYESDTDGNGVVDSEQYSWPQPDPPLDWDKDGLSDKDEQEIGTDIFVQDTDGDSMNDGPEVQNGLDPLVDDSSEDLDGDGLTNIREMIIGTAPNNNDTDGDRIPDAWEVNFRTDPLVNDSTADVDNDNLTNYEEYQYGADPLQMDGDLDGLSDWEEVQVGTNPLDDDSDGDGLKDELEILEGLDPLAPDYDSDLSPDGPDPNPRVNAILIIILLSCVPILVGSIIFWRRIG
;
A
#
# COMPACT_ATOMS: atom_id res chain seq x y z
N MET A 1 2.74 -36.65 43.48
CA MET A 1 2.34 -35.48 42.68
C MET A 1 3.53 -34.65 42.17
N GLN A 2 4.55 -34.34 43.00
CA GLN A 2 5.69 -33.52 42.54
C GLN A 2 6.58 -34.18 41.46
N LYS A 3 6.78 -35.50 41.48
CA LYS A 3 7.53 -36.20 40.41
C LYS A 3 6.82 -36.25 39.04
N LYS A 4 5.48 -36.18 39.00
CA LYS A 4 4.72 -36.15 37.73
C LYS A 4 4.69 -34.74 37.11
N LYS A 5 4.74 -33.69 37.93
CA LYS A 5 4.89 -32.30 37.45
C LYS A 5 6.29 -31.99 36.90
N ALA A 6 7.34 -32.59 37.48
CA ALA A 6 8.71 -32.46 36.97
C ALA A 6 8.93 -33.17 35.62
N ILE A 7 8.28 -34.32 35.39
CA ILE A 7 8.36 -35.04 34.12
C ILE A 7 7.53 -34.34 33.02
N ALA A 8 6.40 -33.72 33.37
CA ALA A 8 5.64 -32.89 32.43
C ALA A 8 6.40 -31.61 32.03
N ALA A 9 7.10 -30.96 32.96
CA ALA A 9 7.95 -29.80 32.66
C ALA A 9 9.16 -30.15 31.78
N LEU A 10 9.78 -31.31 32.00
CA LEU A 10 10.89 -31.80 31.15
C LEU A 10 10.42 -32.26 29.75
N LEU A 11 9.18 -32.74 29.61
CA LEU A 11 8.59 -33.06 28.30
C LEU A 11 8.21 -31.81 27.50
N ILE A 12 7.79 -30.73 28.17
CA ILE A 12 7.50 -29.44 27.52
C ILE A 12 8.81 -28.75 27.09
N ILE A 13 9.87 -28.79 27.91
CA ILE A 13 11.21 -28.28 27.53
C ILE A 13 11.82 -29.15 26.41
N GLY A 14 11.58 -30.46 26.43
CA GLY A 14 11.98 -31.38 25.36
C GLY A 14 11.29 -31.09 24.03
N LEU A 15 9.98 -30.83 24.03
CA LEU A 15 9.20 -30.53 22.81
C LEU A 15 9.55 -29.17 22.21
N ILE A 16 9.80 -28.15 23.04
CA ILE A 16 10.26 -26.83 22.59
C ILE A 16 11.68 -26.93 22.01
N SER A 17 12.55 -27.76 22.59
CA SER A 17 13.91 -27.97 22.06
C SER A 17 13.95 -28.75 20.75
N THR A 18 13.00 -29.67 20.50
CA THR A 18 12.93 -30.41 19.23
C THR A 18 12.29 -29.63 18.08
N ALA A 19 11.41 -28.67 18.37
CA ALA A 19 10.92 -27.73 17.36
C ALA A 19 12.04 -26.80 16.88
N ILE A 20 12.91 -26.35 17.80
CA ILE A 20 14.07 -25.51 17.47
C ILE A 20 15.18 -26.33 16.77
N LEU A 21 15.38 -27.60 17.12
CA LEU A 21 16.38 -28.45 16.44
C LEU A 21 15.93 -28.95 15.05
N GLY A 22 14.62 -29.09 14.81
CA GLY A 22 14.08 -29.41 13.49
C GLY A 22 14.21 -28.24 12.49
N TYR A 23 14.27 -27.01 13.01
CA TYR A 23 14.54 -25.80 12.23
C TYR A 23 16.04 -25.64 11.89
N MET A 24 16.93 -26.20 12.71
CA MET A 24 18.40 -26.10 12.56
C MET A 24 19.03 -27.09 11.55
N LEU A 25 18.24 -27.96 10.90
CA LEU A 25 18.76 -29.02 10.01
C LEU A 25 17.92 -29.20 8.73
N ARG A 26 17.58 -28.11 8.03
CA ARG A 26 17.22 -28.18 6.61
C ARG A 26 18.40 -27.71 5.77
N VAL A 27 19.19 -28.67 5.28
CA VAL A 27 20.07 -28.43 4.14
C VAL A 27 19.17 -28.31 2.90
N PRO A 28 19.27 -27.27 2.07
CA PRO A 28 18.45 -27.16 0.87
C PRO A 28 18.74 -28.34 -0.07
N GLN A 29 17.72 -29.11 -0.42
CA GLN A 29 17.77 -30.00 -1.58
C GLN A 29 17.40 -29.17 -2.80
N GLU A 30 18.27 -29.13 -3.81
CA GLU A 30 17.89 -28.69 -5.15
C GLU A 30 16.77 -29.60 -5.67
N ASP A 31 15.65 -29.03 -6.09
CA ASP A 31 14.74 -29.76 -6.95
C ASP A 31 15.31 -29.81 -8.37
N SER A 32 14.95 -30.85 -9.11
CA SER A 32 15.50 -31.13 -10.43
C SER A 32 14.93 -30.26 -11.55
N ASN A 33 14.14 -29.21 -11.25
CA ASN A 33 13.36 -28.47 -12.25
C ASN A 33 13.63 -26.96 -12.28
N GLY A 34 14.45 -26.40 -11.39
CA GLY A 34 14.99 -25.04 -11.58
C GLY A 34 13.95 -23.91 -11.49
N GLN A 35 12.80 -24.15 -10.86
CA GLN A 35 11.90 -23.06 -10.43
C GLN A 35 12.09 -22.86 -8.94
N GLU A 36 12.65 -21.72 -8.54
CA GLU A 36 12.75 -21.34 -7.13
C GLU A 36 11.34 -21.12 -6.58
N GLN A 37 10.95 -21.92 -5.58
CA GLN A 37 9.80 -21.57 -4.76
C GLN A 37 10.13 -20.26 -4.03
N ILE A 38 9.37 -19.21 -4.34
CA ILE A 38 9.21 -18.05 -3.46
C ILE A 38 8.78 -18.64 -2.12
N THR A 39 9.69 -18.64 -1.15
CA THR A 39 9.33 -18.99 0.21
C THR A 39 8.53 -17.81 0.71
N THR A 40 7.20 -17.94 0.71
CA THR A 40 6.32 -17.04 1.44
C THR A 40 6.76 -17.11 2.90
N ILE A 41 7.41 -16.03 3.34
CA ILE A 41 7.71 -15.82 4.75
C ILE A 41 6.35 -15.52 5.39
N GLU A 42 5.94 -16.33 6.37
CA GLU A 42 4.67 -16.08 7.07
C GLU A 42 4.76 -14.73 7.80
N PRO A 43 3.77 -13.83 7.65
CA PRO A 43 3.76 -12.55 8.31
C PRO A 43 3.87 -12.70 9.84
N HIS A 44 4.85 -12.02 10.43
CA HIS A 44 4.97 -11.95 11.88
C HIS A 44 3.84 -11.07 12.45
N PRO A 45 3.14 -11.48 13.52
CA PRO A 45 2.11 -10.65 14.13
C PRO A 45 2.71 -9.33 14.65
N TYR A 46 2.17 -8.22 14.15
CA TYR A 46 2.67 -6.85 14.27
C TYR A 46 2.89 -6.34 15.72
N ASN A 47 3.64 -5.23 15.78
CA ASN A 47 4.03 -4.33 16.90
C ASN A 47 5.43 -4.41 17.49
N SER A 48 6.35 -5.17 16.92
CA SER A 48 7.77 -4.89 17.12
C SER A 48 8.61 -5.47 15.99
N LEU A 49 8.66 -4.80 14.84
CA LEU A 49 9.76 -5.00 13.91
C LEU A 49 11.03 -4.54 14.61
N ASN A 50 11.70 -5.48 15.28
CA ASN A 50 13.08 -5.25 15.66
C ASN A 50 13.88 -5.38 14.36
N TRP A 51 14.80 -4.46 14.11
CA TRP A 51 15.76 -4.58 13.00
C TRP A 51 16.49 -5.95 13.02
N TRP A 52 16.46 -6.68 14.14
CA TRP A 52 16.90 -8.07 14.28
C TRP A 52 16.08 -9.09 13.49
N ASP A 53 14.77 -8.91 13.37
CA ASP A 53 13.88 -9.83 12.64
C ASP A 53 14.16 -9.74 11.14
N VAL A 54 14.28 -8.51 10.63
CA VAL A 54 14.73 -8.23 9.25
C VAL A 54 16.12 -8.84 9.01
N ALA A 55 17.08 -8.60 9.91
CA ALA A 55 18.42 -9.18 9.81
C ALA A 55 18.43 -10.72 9.86
N TRP A 56 17.45 -11.36 10.51
CA TRP A 56 17.34 -12.82 10.57
C TRP A 56 16.78 -13.40 9.27
N GLU A 57 15.67 -12.85 8.78
CA GLU A 57 15.02 -13.28 7.52
C GLU A 57 15.95 -13.15 6.30
N LEU A 58 16.83 -12.15 6.34
CA LEU A 58 17.85 -11.90 5.33
C LEU A 58 18.90 -13.02 5.18
N GLY A 59 19.12 -13.83 6.22
CA GLY A 59 20.11 -14.92 6.21
C GLY A 59 19.74 -16.13 5.35
N GLU A 60 18.47 -16.28 4.99
CA GLU A 60 17.95 -17.46 4.29
C GLU A 60 17.62 -17.19 2.80
N SER A 61 17.66 -15.92 2.36
CA SER A 61 17.16 -15.53 1.04
C SER A 61 18.17 -15.82 -0.09
N LYS A 62 17.79 -16.66 -1.06
CA LYS A 62 18.49 -16.85 -2.36
C LYS A 62 18.14 -15.77 -3.40
N GLN A 63 17.45 -14.71 -2.98
CA GLN A 63 16.79 -13.71 -3.83
C GLN A 63 17.74 -12.86 -4.70
N PHE A 64 19.07 -12.94 -4.53
CA PHE A 64 20.03 -12.21 -5.36
C PHE A 64 20.04 -12.69 -6.82
N LEU A 65 19.92 -14.01 -7.05
CA LEU A 65 20.22 -14.58 -8.37
C LEU A 65 19.16 -14.27 -9.42
N THR A 66 17.89 -14.15 -9.05
CA THR A 66 16.79 -13.88 -9.98
C THR A 66 16.90 -12.48 -10.62
N PRO A 67 16.85 -11.35 -9.87
CA PRO A 67 16.94 -10.02 -10.46
C PRO A 67 18.28 -9.81 -11.18
N PHE A 68 19.37 -10.36 -10.63
CA PHE A 68 20.69 -10.31 -11.25
C PHE A 68 20.71 -11.01 -12.62
N SER A 69 20.09 -12.19 -12.74
CA SER A 69 20.10 -12.93 -14.00
C SER A 69 19.25 -12.26 -15.07
N GLU A 70 18.08 -11.72 -14.71
CA GLU A 70 17.16 -11.08 -15.64
C GLU A 70 17.71 -9.76 -16.18
N ILE A 71 18.25 -8.88 -15.32
CA ILE A 71 18.91 -7.63 -15.77
C ILE A 71 20.03 -7.93 -16.80
N LEU A 72 20.71 -9.07 -16.62
CA LEU A 72 21.77 -9.50 -17.52
C LEU A 72 21.26 -10.21 -18.79
N ASN A 73 20.00 -10.65 -18.85
CA ASN A 73 19.43 -11.29 -20.05
C ASN A 73 19.18 -10.27 -21.17
N GLU A 74 18.97 -9.00 -20.82
CA GLU A 74 18.80 -7.88 -21.76
C GLU A 74 20.10 -7.47 -22.48
N GLY A 75 21.24 -8.05 -22.09
CA GLY A 75 22.52 -7.82 -22.74
C GLY A 75 23.19 -6.51 -22.31
N ASN A 76 23.74 -5.77 -23.27
CA ASN A 76 24.38 -4.46 -23.02
C ASN A 76 23.29 -3.39 -22.92
N ARG A 77 23.31 -2.59 -21.85
CA ARG A 77 22.31 -1.58 -21.51
C ARG A 77 22.86 -0.17 -21.75
N TYR A 78 23.63 0.03 -22.82
CA TYR A 78 24.09 1.36 -23.19
C TYR A 78 22.92 2.20 -23.71
N VAL A 79 22.70 3.35 -23.08
CA VAL A 79 21.57 4.26 -23.35
C VAL A 79 21.49 4.77 -24.80
N GLU A 80 22.59 4.71 -25.56
CA GLU A 80 22.61 5.11 -26.98
C GLU A 80 22.28 3.94 -27.94
N TYR A 81 22.00 2.73 -27.42
CA TYR A 81 21.51 1.60 -28.19
C TYR A 81 19.98 1.47 -28.08
N ASP A 82 19.34 1.01 -29.16
CA ASP A 82 17.88 1.07 -29.31
C ASP A 82 17.09 0.05 -28.44
N GLU A 83 17.71 -0.97 -27.86
CA GLU A 83 16.97 -2.11 -27.26
C GLU A 83 17.32 -2.44 -25.80
N GLY A 84 18.61 -2.59 -25.46
CA GLY A 84 18.99 -3.20 -24.16
C GLY A 84 18.68 -2.37 -22.92
N TYR A 85 18.82 -1.03 -22.97
CA TYR A 85 18.47 -0.18 -21.82
C TYR A 85 16.95 -0.10 -21.59
N PRO A 86 16.11 0.24 -22.59
CA PRO A 86 14.66 0.28 -22.40
C PRO A 86 14.07 -1.03 -21.86
N GLN A 87 14.54 -2.18 -22.36
CA GLN A 87 14.07 -3.50 -21.89
C GLN A 87 14.41 -3.75 -20.42
N ALA A 88 15.62 -3.38 -19.99
CA ALA A 88 16.03 -3.52 -18.60
C ALA A 88 15.25 -2.57 -17.68
N ALA A 89 14.94 -1.36 -18.15
CA ALA A 89 14.16 -0.39 -17.40
C ALA A 89 12.70 -0.86 -17.25
N ASP A 90 12.08 -1.35 -18.33
CA ASP A 90 10.75 -1.97 -18.28
C ASP A 90 10.71 -3.17 -17.33
N TYR A 91 11.75 -4.01 -17.33
CA TYR A 91 11.84 -5.14 -16.40
C TYR A 91 11.83 -4.67 -14.95
N VAL A 92 12.67 -3.69 -14.61
CA VAL A 92 12.76 -3.16 -13.24
C VAL A 92 11.46 -2.50 -12.83
N LEU A 93 10.86 -1.67 -13.70
CA LEU A 93 9.57 -1.03 -13.47
C LEU A 93 8.49 -2.06 -13.12
N ASN A 94 8.28 -3.04 -14.01
CA ASN A 94 7.28 -4.09 -13.80
C ASN A 94 7.55 -4.92 -12.54
N ARG A 95 8.82 -5.14 -12.20
CA ARG A 95 9.18 -5.85 -10.97
C ARG A 95 8.83 -5.02 -9.73
N MET A 96 9.12 -3.72 -9.73
CA MET A 96 8.74 -2.85 -8.60
C MET A 96 7.22 -2.76 -8.45
N ASP A 97 6.49 -2.63 -9.55
CA ASP A 97 5.02 -2.67 -9.55
C ASP A 97 4.48 -3.99 -9.00
N SER A 98 5.09 -5.13 -9.37
CA SER A 98 4.69 -6.45 -8.83
C SER A 98 4.94 -6.62 -7.33
N LEU A 99 5.76 -5.76 -6.73
CA LEU A 99 5.98 -5.70 -5.28
C LEU A 99 5.01 -4.74 -4.57
N GLY A 100 4.03 -4.18 -5.29
CA GLY A 100 3.06 -3.22 -4.76
C GLY A 100 3.62 -1.81 -4.56
N LEU A 101 4.77 -1.50 -5.18
CA LEU A 101 5.43 -0.20 -5.09
C LEU A 101 4.88 0.76 -6.14
N ASP A 102 4.87 2.06 -5.84
CA ASP A 102 4.54 3.12 -6.78
C ASP A 102 5.75 3.36 -7.70
N ALA A 103 5.84 2.62 -8.81
CA ALA A 103 6.96 2.70 -9.74
C ALA A 103 6.62 3.52 -10.99
N SER A 104 7.58 4.35 -11.41
CA SER A 104 7.44 5.18 -12.60
C SER A 104 8.79 5.49 -13.24
N TYR A 105 8.74 5.90 -14.50
CA TYR A 105 9.85 6.60 -15.15
C TYR A 105 9.95 8.02 -14.60
N CYS A 106 11.18 8.46 -14.32
CA CYS A 106 11.48 9.76 -13.75
C CYS A 106 12.48 10.52 -14.64
N GLY A 107 12.16 11.79 -14.90
CA GLY A 107 12.99 12.70 -15.68
C GLY A 107 12.86 12.52 -17.20
N ASP A 108 13.73 13.21 -17.94
CA ASP A 108 13.78 13.12 -19.41
C ASP A 108 14.68 11.96 -19.89
N HIS A 109 15.33 11.25 -18.97
CA HIS A 109 16.31 10.20 -19.29
C HIS A 109 15.87 8.78 -18.87
N ASP A 110 14.58 8.58 -18.61
CA ASP A 110 13.97 7.26 -18.37
C ASP A 110 14.61 6.46 -17.22
N SER A 111 15.08 7.15 -16.17
CA SER A 111 15.44 6.48 -14.91
C SER A 111 14.19 5.89 -14.26
N VAL A 112 14.31 4.74 -13.59
CA VAL A 112 13.18 4.14 -12.86
C VAL A 112 13.25 4.57 -11.39
N LEU A 113 12.15 5.11 -10.88
CA LEU A 113 11.97 5.46 -9.49
C LEU A 113 10.77 4.68 -8.94
N ALA A 114 11.00 3.89 -7.91
CA ALA A 114 9.92 3.22 -7.18
C ALA A 114 9.84 3.73 -5.74
N ARG A 115 8.62 4.02 -5.30
CA ARG A 115 8.32 4.51 -3.96
C ARG A 115 7.52 3.47 -3.19
N GLN A 116 7.99 3.16 -1.99
CA GLN A 116 7.21 2.50 -0.96
C GLN A 116 6.65 3.57 -0.01
N PRO A 117 5.35 3.85 -0.02
CA PRO A 117 4.77 4.88 0.84
C PRO A 117 4.88 4.51 2.33
N GLY A 118 5.36 5.45 3.14
CA GLY A 118 5.37 5.34 4.58
C GLY A 118 4.01 5.65 5.22
N TYR A 119 3.72 5.07 6.39
CA TYR A 119 2.46 5.34 7.10
C TYR A 119 2.50 6.57 8.03
N GLY A 120 3.70 7.09 8.33
CA GLY A 120 3.90 8.12 9.36
C GLY A 120 3.43 9.52 8.97
N ASN A 121 2.99 9.73 7.71
CA ASN A 121 2.79 11.06 7.12
C ASN A 121 4.01 11.96 7.41
N ASP A 122 5.19 11.39 7.17
CA ASP A 122 6.51 11.93 7.49
C ASP A 122 7.17 12.39 6.19
N SER A 123 7.83 13.55 6.19
CA SER A 123 8.56 14.03 5.00
C SER A 123 9.86 13.26 4.77
N ARG A 124 10.32 12.49 5.77
CA ARG A 124 11.54 11.71 5.65
C ARG A 124 11.45 10.61 4.62
N ALA A 125 12.58 10.38 3.99
CA ALA A 125 12.78 9.27 3.10
C ALA A 125 14.15 8.62 3.29
N ILE A 126 14.21 7.33 3.00
CA ILE A 126 15.46 6.59 2.84
C ILE A 126 15.51 6.10 1.40
N ALA A 127 16.64 6.29 0.73
CA ALA A 127 16.79 5.97 -0.68
C ALA A 127 17.94 4.98 -0.91
N PHE A 128 17.72 4.06 -1.84
CA PHE A 128 18.69 3.08 -2.31
C PHE A 128 18.84 3.22 -3.81
N GLY A 129 20.07 3.22 -4.32
CA GLY A 129 20.28 3.47 -5.74
C GLY A 129 21.44 2.71 -6.37
N ALA A 130 21.30 2.47 -7.67
CA ALA A 130 22.34 1.95 -8.55
C ALA A 130 22.03 2.40 -9.98
N HIS A 131 23.05 2.64 -10.81
CA HIS A 131 22.79 2.92 -12.22
C HIS A 131 22.52 1.63 -13.01
N LEU A 132 21.53 1.70 -13.89
CA LEU A 132 21.07 0.57 -14.69
C LEU A 132 21.82 0.44 -16.01
N ASP A 133 22.31 1.56 -16.54
CA ASP A 133 23.00 1.61 -17.81
C ASP A 133 24.38 0.94 -17.78
N THR A 134 24.90 0.65 -18.97
CA THR A 134 26.28 0.19 -19.16
C THR A 134 27.02 1.12 -20.10
N GLY A 135 28.35 1.04 -20.14
CA GLY A 135 29.12 1.63 -21.26
C GLY A 135 28.84 0.95 -22.62
N PRO A 136 29.44 1.44 -23.71
CA PRO A 136 29.22 0.94 -25.08
C PRO A 136 29.71 -0.50 -25.33
N ALA A 137 30.44 -1.09 -24.38
CA ALA A 137 30.94 -2.46 -24.43
C ALA A 137 30.77 -3.16 -23.08
N GLY A 138 30.65 -4.49 -23.09
CA GLY A 138 30.47 -5.32 -21.89
C GLY A 138 29.01 -5.58 -21.54
N LEU A 139 28.76 -6.51 -20.62
CA LEU A 139 27.41 -6.83 -20.11
C LEU A 139 27.06 -6.01 -18.86
N GLY A 140 28.03 -5.33 -18.26
CA GLY A 140 27.85 -4.55 -17.04
C GLY A 140 27.39 -5.43 -15.87
N VAL A 141 28.11 -6.53 -15.63
CA VAL A 141 27.83 -7.50 -14.57
C VAL A 141 28.20 -6.91 -13.22
N ASP A 142 29.46 -6.52 -13.05
CA ASP A 142 29.89 -5.78 -11.85
C ASP A 142 29.49 -4.31 -11.93
N ASN A 143 29.54 -3.73 -13.13
CA ASN A 143 29.25 -2.32 -13.41
C ASN A 143 28.03 -2.13 -14.35
N ASN A 144 26.79 -2.13 -13.86
CA ASN A 144 26.39 -2.19 -12.45
C ASN A 144 25.12 -3.04 -12.21
N ALA A 145 24.98 -4.16 -12.94
CA ALA A 145 23.90 -5.11 -12.68
C ALA A 145 23.93 -5.66 -11.24
N GLY A 146 25.12 -5.80 -10.65
CA GLY A 146 25.30 -6.17 -9.25
C GLY A 146 24.62 -5.20 -8.28
N GLY A 147 24.82 -3.88 -8.45
CA GLY A 147 24.17 -2.85 -7.65
C GLY A 147 22.65 -2.84 -7.85
N CYS A 148 22.17 -2.92 -9.10
CA CYS A 148 20.74 -3.00 -9.38
C CYS A 148 20.08 -4.23 -8.75
N ALA A 149 20.78 -5.38 -8.72
CA ALA A 149 20.29 -6.58 -8.05
C ALA A 149 20.18 -6.37 -6.52
N VAL A 150 21.14 -5.66 -5.91
CA VAL A 150 21.09 -5.28 -4.49
C VAL A 150 19.89 -4.39 -4.18
N VAL A 151 19.66 -3.33 -4.98
CA VAL A 151 18.47 -2.47 -4.80
C VAL A 151 17.18 -3.30 -4.91
N SER A 152 17.12 -4.21 -5.88
CA SER A 152 15.96 -5.08 -6.12
C SER A 152 15.71 -6.06 -4.98
N MET A 153 16.77 -6.56 -4.34
CA MET A 153 16.65 -7.36 -3.14
C MET A 153 16.10 -6.53 -1.99
N ILE A 154 16.71 -5.37 -1.71
CA ILE A 154 16.26 -4.49 -0.62
C ILE A 154 14.78 -4.17 -0.81
N ALA A 155 14.34 -3.85 -2.03
CA ALA A 155 12.93 -3.66 -2.35
C ALA A 155 12.09 -4.89 -2.02
N SER A 156 12.48 -6.08 -2.48
CA SER A 156 11.76 -7.34 -2.21
C SER A 156 11.63 -7.65 -0.72
N ILE A 157 12.58 -7.18 0.11
CA ILE A 157 12.60 -7.41 1.55
C ILE A 157 11.77 -6.34 2.26
N LEU A 158 12.07 -5.07 2.02
CA LEU A 158 11.43 -3.97 2.71
C LEU A 158 9.98 -3.79 2.28
N SER A 159 9.61 -4.16 1.06
CA SER A 159 8.22 -4.15 0.59
C SER A 159 7.34 -5.13 1.37
N GLN A 160 7.92 -6.07 2.14
CA GLN A 160 7.19 -6.97 3.05
C GLN A 160 6.85 -6.31 4.41
N TYR A 161 7.28 -5.07 4.64
CA TYR A 161 7.02 -4.36 5.88
C TYR A 161 6.46 -2.96 5.63
N ARG A 162 5.65 -2.44 6.55
CA ARG A 162 5.30 -1.02 6.55
C ARG A 162 6.28 -0.23 7.40
N LEU A 163 6.92 0.76 6.80
CA LEU A 163 7.81 1.67 7.48
C LEU A 163 7.13 3.03 7.68
N PRO A 164 7.47 3.76 8.75
CA PRO A 164 6.86 5.06 9.03
C PRO A 164 7.31 6.17 8.06
N VAL A 165 8.37 5.93 7.31
CA VAL A 165 8.96 6.85 6.33
C VAL A 165 8.87 6.24 4.94
N ASP A 166 8.90 7.08 3.91
CA ASP A 166 8.96 6.60 2.54
C ASP A 166 10.31 5.90 2.27
N ILE A 167 10.29 4.84 1.47
CA ILE A 167 11.50 4.24 0.90
C ILE A 167 11.50 4.44 -0.61
N TYR A 168 12.61 4.93 -1.15
CA TYR A 168 12.81 5.10 -2.59
C TYR A 168 13.86 4.12 -3.11
N TYR A 169 13.55 3.51 -4.25
CA TYR A 169 14.43 2.62 -5.00
C TYR A 169 14.71 3.25 -6.36
N CYS A 170 15.96 3.61 -6.58
CA CYS A 170 16.38 4.44 -7.72
C CYS A 170 17.26 3.62 -8.67
N TYR A 171 16.89 3.61 -9.95
CA TYR A 171 17.67 2.97 -11.01
C TYR A 171 18.02 4.01 -12.07
N PHE A 172 19.27 4.47 -12.05
CA PHE A 172 19.67 5.62 -12.83
C PHE A 172 20.05 5.29 -14.27
N SER A 173 19.76 6.22 -15.16
CA SER A 173 20.23 6.29 -16.53
C SER A 173 21.44 7.22 -16.66
N TYR A 174 22.24 7.06 -17.71
CA TYR A 174 23.33 8.00 -18.09
C TYR A 174 24.41 8.19 -16.99
N ASN A 175 24.77 7.11 -16.30
CA ASN A 175 25.96 7.07 -15.44
C ASN A 175 27.20 6.80 -16.33
N MET A 176 27.58 7.81 -17.12
CA MET A 176 28.68 7.69 -18.08
C MET A 176 29.99 8.29 -17.54
N PHE A 177 31.05 7.48 -17.57
CA PHE A 177 32.44 7.92 -17.38
C PHE A 177 32.94 8.73 -18.59
N PHE A 178 33.70 9.82 -18.34
CA PHE A 178 34.09 10.76 -19.40
C PHE A 178 35.16 10.23 -20.36
N LEU A 179 35.00 10.55 -21.66
CA LEU A 179 36.06 10.49 -22.66
C LEU A 179 36.46 11.88 -23.25
N ASP A 180 35.68 12.95 -23.05
CA ASP A 180 36.08 14.33 -23.43
C ASP A 180 35.36 15.46 -22.66
N GLU A 181 35.91 16.69 -22.72
CA GLU A 181 35.35 17.90 -22.08
C GLU A 181 34.04 18.39 -22.69
N GLN A 182 33.63 17.95 -23.88
CA GLN A 182 32.39 18.40 -24.52
C GLN A 182 31.15 17.71 -23.92
N ASN A 183 31.31 16.48 -23.46
CA ASN A 183 30.24 15.68 -22.88
C ASN A 183 30.24 15.72 -21.34
N LYS A 184 31.05 16.59 -20.72
CA LYS A 184 31.09 16.79 -19.27
C LYS A 184 29.74 17.11 -18.63
N ASN A 185 28.88 17.76 -19.40
CA ASN A 185 27.54 18.12 -18.97
C ASN A 185 26.57 16.95 -18.96
N ARG A 186 26.93 15.74 -19.42
CA ARG A 186 26.02 14.59 -19.58
C ARG A 186 26.11 13.49 -18.53
N ALA A 187 27.04 13.57 -17.58
CA ALA A 187 27.18 12.55 -16.54
C ALA A 187 26.09 12.70 -15.46
N MET A 188 25.60 11.56 -14.97
CA MET A 188 24.68 11.46 -13.83
C MET A 188 23.37 12.21 -14.08
N PHE A 189 22.88 12.22 -15.32
CA PHE A 189 21.61 12.89 -15.64
C PHE A 189 20.45 12.24 -14.89
N GLY A 190 20.36 10.91 -14.90
CA GLY A 190 19.29 10.20 -14.20
C GLY A 190 19.24 10.51 -12.71
N SER A 191 20.39 10.50 -12.03
CA SER A 191 20.42 10.81 -10.59
C SER A 191 20.16 12.27 -10.28
N LYS A 192 20.62 13.21 -11.12
CA LYS A 192 20.27 14.64 -10.96
C LYS A 192 18.77 14.87 -11.11
N GLU A 193 18.13 14.24 -12.09
CA GLU A 193 16.68 14.37 -12.30
C GLU A 193 15.87 13.76 -11.16
N ILE A 194 16.27 12.60 -10.64
CA ILE A 194 15.63 12.01 -9.46
C ILE A 194 15.82 12.91 -8.24
N VAL A 195 17.02 13.46 -8.01
CA VAL A 195 17.28 14.39 -6.91
C VAL A 195 16.42 15.66 -7.04
N ASP A 196 16.33 16.25 -8.23
CA ASP A 196 15.46 17.39 -8.51
C ASP A 196 13.99 17.06 -8.28
N HIS A 197 13.55 15.86 -8.67
CA HIS A 197 12.20 15.35 -8.42
C HIS A 197 11.92 15.27 -6.91
N LEU A 198 12.79 14.61 -6.13
CA LEU A 198 12.65 14.47 -4.68
C LEU A 198 12.60 15.84 -3.99
N GLN A 199 13.48 16.78 -4.36
CA GLN A 199 13.46 18.14 -3.84
C GLN A 199 12.17 18.89 -4.20
N SER A 200 11.65 18.72 -5.42
CA SER A 200 10.41 19.36 -5.87
C SER A 200 9.18 18.90 -5.08
N GLN A 201 9.19 17.65 -4.60
CA GLN A 201 8.15 17.07 -3.76
C GLN A 201 8.34 17.40 -2.26
N GLY A 202 9.43 18.07 -1.90
CA GLY A 202 9.75 18.39 -0.50
C GLY A 202 10.15 17.16 0.32
N VAL A 203 10.68 16.13 -0.34
CA VAL A 203 11.16 14.91 0.32
C VAL A 203 12.46 15.19 1.06
N ASP A 204 12.51 14.80 2.34
CA ASP A 204 13.67 14.94 3.21
C ASP A 204 14.45 13.62 3.24
N VAL A 205 15.38 13.44 2.30
CA VAL A 205 16.20 12.23 2.23
C VAL A 205 17.19 12.26 3.40
N ILE A 206 16.97 11.41 4.41
CA ILE A 206 17.83 11.31 5.61
C ILE A 206 18.96 10.30 5.46
N ALA A 207 18.87 9.43 4.45
CA ALA A 207 19.90 8.45 4.12
C ALA A 207 19.79 8.00 2.67
N TYR A 208 20.87 8.12 1.92
CA TYR A 208 21.02 7.54 0.59
C TYR A 208 22.21 6.57 0.54
N TYR A 209 21.95 5.35 0.05
CA TYR A 209 22.97 4.32 -0.17
C TYR A 209 23.06 4.00 -1.65
N ASN A 210 24.20 4.36 -2.27
CA ASN A 210 24.53 4.01 -3.64
C ASN A 210 25.31 2.70 -3.69
N PHE A 211 24.98 1.84 -4.65
CA PHE A 211 25.66 0.56 -4.86
C PHE A 211 26.29 0.56 -6.24
N ASP A 212 27.61 0.44 -6.31
CA ASP A 212 28.34 0.50 -7.56
C ASP A 212 29.57 -0.41 -7.51
N GLN A 213 29.72 -1.32 -8.47
CA GLN A 213 30.84 -2.27 -8.54
C GLN A 213 31.00 -3.13 -7.27
N LEU A 214 29.98 -3.91 -6.91
CA LEU A 214 29.91 -4.66 -5.65
C LEU A 214 30.41 -6.11 -5.70
N LEU A 215 30.70 -6.66 -6.87
CA LEU A 215 30.95 -8.09 -7.05
C LEU A 215 32.41 -8.47 -7.04
N PHE A 216 33.29 -7.58 -7.49
CA PHE A 216 34.72 -7.87 -7.53
C PHE A 216 35.27 -8.17 -6.14
N GLN A 217 35.88 -9.34 -5.98
CA GLN A 217 36.55 -9.71 -4.75
C GLN A 217 38.06 -9.49 -4.91
N ASP A 218 38.58 -8.44 -4.28
CA ASP A 218 40.02 -8.24 -4.23
C ASP A 218 40.67 -9.16 -3.18
N GLU A 219 41.29 -10.24 -3.66
CA GLU A 219 42.03 -11.18 -2.80
C GLU A 219 43.37 -10.63 -2.28
N LEU A 220 43.86 -9.49 -2.81
CA LEU A 220 45.12 -8.87 -2.38
C LEU A 220 44.95 -7.87 -1.23
N GLN A 221 43.71 -7.46 -0.94
CA GLN A 221 43.41 -6.53 0.14
C GLN A 221 43.24 -7.20 1.50
N ASP A 222 43.43 -6.38 2.54
CA ASP A 222 43.11 -6.78 3.90
C ASP A 222 41.62 -7.15 3.98
N GLU A 223 41.31 -8.16 4.79
CA GLU A 223 39.97 -8.75 4.82
C GLU A 223 38.88 -7.72 5.11
N ASP A 224 39.16 -6.74 5.99
CA ASP A 224 38.28 -5.63 6.38
C ASP A 224 38.18 -4.50 5.36
N GLN A 225 38.86 -4.62 4.22
CA GLN A 225 38.82 -3.65 3.12
C GLN A 225 38.28 -4.24 1.81
N ARG A 226 37.78 -5.48 1.81
CA ARG A 226 37.18 -6.10 0.61
C ARG A 226 36.03 -5.26 0.03
N LEU A 227 35.26 -4.63 0.91
CA LEU A 227 34.25 -3.65 0.57
C LEU A 227 34.59 -2.30 1.20
N LEU A 228 34.26 -1.23 0.49
CA LEU A 228 34.46 0.14 0.91
C LEU A 228 33.13 0.87 0.97
N VAL A 229 32.95 1.66 2.02
CA VAL A 229 31.89 2.67 2.10
C VAL A 229 32.54 4.04 1.95
N GLU A 230 32.38 4.62 0.77
CA GLU A 230 32.89 5.94 0.44
C GLU A 230 31.99 6.99 1.08
N HIS A 231 32.62 7.90 1.81
CA HIS A 231 32.00 9.08 2.36
C HIS A 231 32.85 10.30 2.00
N GLU A 232 32.22 11.46 1.89
CA GLU A 232 32.92 12.70 1.57
C GLU A 232 33.64 13.28 2.81
N ARG A 233 34.56 14.23 2.56
CA ARG A 233 35.40 14.92 3.54
C ARG A 233 34.60 15.55 4.67
N LEU A 234 34.94 15.17 5.90
CA LEU A 234 34.46 15.84 7.12
C LEU A 234 34.94 17.30 7.27
N SER A 235 35.91 17.72 6.44
CA SER A 235 36.34 19.12 6.36
C SER A 235 35.42 20.00 5.51
N LEU A 236 34.59 19.38 4.66
CA LEU A 236 33.64 20.05 3.78
C LEU A 236 32.19 19.82 4.21
N TYR A 237 31.89 18.64 4.76
CA TYR A 237 30.56 18.22 5.18
C TYR A 237 30.51 17.78 6.63
N SER A 238 29.30 17.72 7.19
CA SER A 238 29.07 17.29 8.55
C SER A 238 29.22 15.76 8.69
N TYR A 239 29.39 15.29 9.92
CA TYR A 239 29.38 13.84 10.20
C TYR A 239 28.08 13.18 9.74
N GLN A 240 26.96 13.88 9.95
CA GLN A 240 25.61 13.45 9.61
C GLN A 240 25.43 13.27 8.10
N SER A 241 25.98 14.20 7.32
CA SER A 241 25.82 14.21 5.87
C SER A 241 26.59 13.11 5.12
N THR A 242 27.56 12.46 5.77
CA THR A 242 28.43 11.50 5.06
C THR A 242 28.77 10.29 5.93
N LYS A 243 29.61 10.48 6.95
CA LYS A 243 30.23 9.39 7.69
C LYS A 243 29.28 8.62 8.61
N TYR A 244 28.21 9.24 9.07
CA TYR A 244 27.20 8.58 9.91
C TYR A 244 26.61 7.33 9.25
N LEU A 245 26.21 7.44 7.98
CA LEU A 245 25.62 6.34 7.23
C LEU A 245 26.61 5.18 7.06
N ALA A 246 27.89 5.50 6.81
CA ALA A 246 28.95 4.51 6.71
C ALA A 246 29.18 3.77 8.03
N ASP A 247 29.25 4.49 9.15
CA ASP A 247 29.48 3.89 10.46
C ASP A 247 28.33 2.97 10.88
N ILE A 248 27.09 3.35 10.61
CA ILE A 248 25.91 2.51 10.92
C ILE A 248 25.89 1.25 10.06
N LEU A 249 26.13 1.37 8.74
CA LEU A 249 26.17 0.22 7.84
C LEU A 249 27.26 -0.79 8.28
N ILE A 250 28.47 -0.29 8.57
CA ILE A 250 29.59 -1.10 9.05
C ILE A 250 29.26 -1.77 10.39
N ALA A 251 28.58 -1.06 11.30
CA ALA A 251 28.16 -1.63 12.56
C ALA A 251 27.19 -2.81 12.37
N PHE A 252 26.24 -2.72 11.43
CA PHE A 252 25.33 -3.82 11.10
C PHE A 252 26.01 -4.99 10.39
N MET A 253 26.99 -4.72 9.53
CA MET A 253 27.84 -5.75 8.93
C MET A 253 28.61 -6.54 9.99
N LYS A 254 29.34 -5.84 10.88
CA LYS A 254 30.07 -6.47 12.00
C LYS A 254 29.16 -7.25 12.93
N LYS A 255 27.95 -6.72 13.19
CA LYS A 255 26.95 -7.40 14.02
C LYS A 255 26.41 -8.68 13.39
N SER A 256 26.41 -8.75 12.06
CA SER A 256 26.07 -9.95 11.30
C SER A 256 27.21 -10.99 11.28
N GLY A 257 28.35 -10.70 11.91
CA GLY A 257 29.52 -11.57 11.98
C GLY A 257 30.56 -11.30 10.89
N GLU A 258 30.35 -10.28 10.07
CA GLU A 258 31.17 -9.97 8.90
C GLU A 258 32.03 -8.73 9.15
N ASP A 259 33.35 -8.88 9.07
CA ASP A 259 34.31 -7.79 9.23
C ASP A 259 35.09 -7.57 7.92
N ILE A 260 34.33 -7.36 6.83
CA ILE A 260 34.86 -7.27 5.46
C ILE A 260 34.74 -5.88 4.82
N ILE A 261 34.29 -4.89 5.61
CA ILE A 261 33.89 -3.58 5.11
C ILE A 261 34.50 -2.45 5.96
N SER A 262 35.00 -1.42 5.29
CA SER A 262 35.57 -0.23 5.96
C SER A 262 35.14 1.07 5.29
N ALA A 263 35.19 2.15 6.07
CA ALA A 263 34.87 3.49 5.58
C ALA A 263 36.13 4.13 4.97
N VAL A 264 35.97 4.75 3.80
CA VAL A 264 37.04 5.51 3.13
C VAL A 264 36.55 6.93 2.83
N GLU A 265 37.45 7.90 3.00
CA GLU A 265 37.20 9.27 2.57
C GLU A 265 37.53 9.41 1.09
N GLU A 266 36.56 9.85 0.29
CA GLU A 266 36.71 10.05 -1.14
C GLU A 266 36.59 11.53 -1.51
N TYR A 267 37.23 11.94 -2.60
CA TYR A 267 37.45 13.36 -2.92
C TYR A 267 36.71 13.88 -4.15
N LEU A 268 36.49 13.00 -5.12
CA LEU A 268 35.75 13.23 -6.36
C LEU A 268 35.29 11.86 -6.85
N THR A 269 33.98 11.68 -7.04
CA THR A 269 33.43 10.45 -7.57
C THR A 269 32.70 10.72 -8.88
N ASP A 270 32.64 9.69 -9.72
CA ASP A 270 31.96 9.72 -11.02
C ASP A 270 30.69 8.85 -10.99
N THR A 271 30.00 8.77 -9.84
CA THR A 271 28.77 7.96 -9.69
C THR A 271 27.71 8.65 -8.84
N ASP A 272 26.49 8.11 -8.83
CA ASP A 272 25.24 8.85 -8.59
C ASP A 272 25.08 9.48 -7.21
N HIS A 273 25.80 9.00 -6.19
CA HIS A 273 25.80 9.63 -4.87
C HIS A 273 26.34 11.06 -4.87
N GLN A 274 27.17 11.42 -5.85
CA GLN A 274 27.64 12.79 -6.04
C GLN A 274 26.47 13.76 -6.25
N SER A 275 25.44 13.36 -7.00
CA SER A 275 24.23 14.17 -7.23
C SER A 275 23.48 14.46 -5.92
N PHE A 276 23.48 13.50 -4.99
CA PHE A 276 22.86 13.67 -3.66
C PHE A 276 23.69 14.60 -2.77
N TRP A 277 25.03 14.47 -2.77
CA TRP A 277 25.90 15.42 -2.05
C TRP A 277 25.76 16.85 -2.57
N GLU A 278 25.67 17.05 -3.89
CA GLU A 278 25.47 18.36 -4.50
C GLU A 278 24.15 19.02 -4.10
N ALA A 279 23.12 18.21 -3.85
CA ALA A 279 21.82 18.64 -3.34
C ALA A 279 21.78 18.79 -1.81
N GLY A 280 22.83 18.39 -1.10
CA GLY A 280 22.92 18.47 0.36
C GLY A 280 22.28 17.30 1.11
N PHE A 281 21.91 16.22 0.41
CA PHE A 281 21.38 15.01 1.04
C PHE A 281 22.50 14.14 1.63
N PRO A 282 22.28 13.50 2.80
CA PRO A 282 23.19 12.51 3.33
C PRO A 282 23.31 11.29 2.42
N ALA A 283 24.54 10.98 1.98
CA ALA A 283 24.78 9.93 1.00
C ALA A 283 26.13 9.21 1.22
N VAL A 284 26.16 7.93 0.86
CA VAL A 284 27.38 7.11 0.78
C VAL A 284 27.35 6.20 -0.44
N ASN A 285 28.52 5.77 -0.90
CA ASN A 285 28.66 4.74 -1.94
C ASN A 285 29.30 3.47 -1.38
N ILE A 286 28.79 2.32 -1.80
CA ILE A 286 29.36 1.03 -1.44
C ILE A 286 29.90 0.39 -2.70
N ARG A 287 31.19 0.02 -2.66
CA ARG A 287 31.89 -0.64 -3.76
C ARG A 287 32.90 -1.67 -3.28
N SER A 288 33.39 -2.48 -4.22
CA SER A 288 34.53 -3.38 -4.02
C SER A 288 35.81 -2.58 -3.76
N GLY A 289 36.80 -3.21 -3.13
CA GLY A 289 38.05 -2.62 -2.63
C GLY A 289 38.80 -1.60 -3.52
N HIS A 290 39.94 -1.11 -3.05
CA HIS A 290 40.78 -0.15 -3.77
C HIS A 290 41.31 -0.57 -5.17
N GLU A 291 41.39 -1.86 -5.49
CA GLU A 291 41.96 -2.31 -6.76
C GLU A 291 40.94 -2.22 -7.90
N VAL A 292 41.46 -1.92 -9.09
CA VAL A 292 40.63 -1.87 -10.30
C VAL A 292 40.22 -3.29 -10.67
N ASN A 293 38.93 -3.52 -10.86
CA ASN A 293 38.41 -4.79 -11.34
C ASN A 293 39.13 -5.16 -12.67
N PRO A 294 39.92 -6.25 -12.72
CA PRO A 294 40.65 -6.63 -13.93
C PRO A 294 39.71 -7.07 -15.06
N ASP A 295 38.46 -7.42 -14.71
CA ASP A 295 37.39 -7.79 -15.61
C ASP A 295 36.48 -6.60 -15.97
N ASP A 296 36.86 -5.36 -15.68
CA ASP A 296 36.14 -4.17 -16.18
C ASP A 296 35.97 -4.25 -17.72
N PRO A 297 34.91 -3.66 -18.32
CA PRO A 297 34.62 -3.84 -19.74
C PRO A 297 35.85 -3.63 -20.65
N PRO A 298 36.07 -4.52 -21.64
CA PRO A 298 35.09 -5.44 -22.23
C PRO A 298 35.04 -6.86 -21.62
N SER A 299 35.77 -7.14 -20.54
CA SER A 299 35.90 -8.49 -19.96
C SER A 299 34.77 -8.89 -19.00
N ASP A 300 33.90 -7.94 -18.67
CA ASP A 300 32.90 -8.04 -17.61
C ASP A 300 31.88 -9.15 -17.87
N SER A 301 32.18 -10.33 -17.33
CA SER A 301 31.60 -11.61 -17.73
C SER A 301 30.79 -12.21 -16.59
N LYS A 302 29.62 -12.78 -16.91
CA LYS A 302 28.73 -13.43 -15.93
C LYS A 302 29.39 -14.57 -15.15
N ASN A 303 30.49 -15.12 -15.69
CA ASN A 303 31.22 -16.27 -15.16
C ASN A 303 32.62 -15.91 -14.66
N SER A 304 32.90 -14.63 -14.37
CA SER A 304 34.18 -14.27 -13.76
C SER A 304 34.36 -15.04 -12.44
N PRO A 305 35.51 -15.72 -12.24
CA PRO A 305 35.83 -16.36 -10.97
C PRO A 305 36.11 -15.34 -9.85
N ASP A 306 36.34 -14.08 -10.21
CA ASP A 306 36.69 -13.00 -9.29
C ASP A 306 35.44 -12.33 -8.70
N TYR A 307 34.23 -12.77 -9.10
CA TYR A 307 32.96 -12.22 -8.63
C TYR A 307 32.37 -13.01 -7.46
N ASN A 308 32.19 -12.33 -6.33
CA ASN A 308 31.58 -12.89 -5.13
C ASN A 308 30.19 -12.29 -4.87
N LYS A 309 29.16 -12.97 -5.35
CA LYS A 309 27.75 -12.57 -5.16
C LYS A 309 27.30 -12.59 -3.69
N THR A 310 27.99 -13.34 -2.83
CA THR A 310 27.65 -13.43 -1.40
C THR A 310 27.84 -12.08 -0.71
N GLN A 311 28.89 -11.33 -1.08
CA GLN A 311 29.17 -10.03 -0.45
C GLN A 311 28.09 -8.99 -0.77
N ALA A 312 27.55 -9.02 -2.00
CA ALA A 312 26.43 -8.16 -2.39
C ALA A 312 25.16 -8.46 -1.57
N GLY A 313 24.86 -9.74 -1.31
CA GLY A 313 23.76 -10.12 -0.42
C GLY A 313 23.94 -9.66 1.03
N LEU A 314 25.17 -9.70 1.55
CA LEU A 314 25.48 -9.18 2.89
C LEU A 314 25.29 -7.65 2.97
N VAL A 315 25.71 -6.91 1.94
CA VAL A 315 25.51 -5.47 1.85
C VAL A 315 24.02 -5.12 1.78
N ALA A 316 23.25 -5.81 0.93
CA ALA A 316 21.79 -5.64 0.86
C ALA A 316 21.15 -5.82 2.24
N LYS A 317 21.61 -6.85 2.97
CA LYS A 317 21.12 -7.14 4.31
C LYS A 317 21.39 -6.02 5.30
N ALA A 318 22.63 -5.54 5.35
CA ALA A 318 23.00 -4.45 6.25
C ALA A 318 22.30 -3.13 5.91
N ALA A 319 22.13 -2.83 4.61
CA ALA A 319 21.45 -1.65 4.14
C ALA A 319 19.96 -1.65 4.50
N ALA A 320 19.24 -2.75 4.24
CA ALA A 320 17.84 -2.92 4.63
C ALA A 320 17.64 -2.79 6.16
N THR A 321 18.52 -3.44 6.94
CA THR A 321 18.51 -3.36 8.41
C THR A 321 18.73 -1.93 8.89
N THR A 322 19.62 -1.19 8.22
CA THR A 322 19.87 0.22 8.53
C THR A 322 18.65 1.08 8.23
N ALA A 323 17.95 0.82 7.12
CA ALA A 323 16.70 1.51 6.77
C ALA A 323 15.66 1.40 7.89
N VAL A 324 15.44 0.18 8.39
CA VAL A 324 14.50 -0.10 9.48
C VAL A 324 14.94 0.59 10.77
N TYR A 325 16.23 0.58 11.08
CA TYR A 325 16.74 1.28 12.26
C TYR A 325 16.53 2.79 12.19
N LEU A 326 16.79 3.40 11.03
CA LEU A 326 16.68 4.85 10.83
C LEU A 326 15.23 5.32 10.74
N SER A 327 14.33 4.53 10.13
CA SER A 327 12.91 4.89 10.01
C SER A 327 12.23 5.06 11.36
N HIS A 328 12.67 4.31 12.37
CA HIS A 328 12.13 4.36 13.73
C HIS A 328 12.75 5.45 14.61
N LYS A 329 13.68 6.27 14.08
CA LYS A 329 14.22 7.43 14.81
C LYS A 329 13.23 8.59 14.85
N GLY A 330 13.24 9.37 15.93
CA GLY A 330 12.40 10.56 16.09
C GLY A 330 10.97 10.25 16.53
N ASN A 331 10.00 11.00 15.98
CA ASN A 331 8.57 10.90 16.25
C ASN A 331 8.15 11.32 17.67
N GLY A 332 8.37 12.59 18.02
CA GLY A 332 8.00 13.13 19.33
C GLY A 332 8.77 12.54 20.51
N LYS A 333 9.77 11.69 20.25
CA LYS A 333 10.52 10.92 21.25
C LYS A 333 12.02 10.99 20.97
N MET A 334 12.79 11.11 22.05
CA MET A 334 14.23 10.89 22.04
C MET A 334 14.55 9.47 21.57
N THR A 335 15.75 9.27 21.03
CA THR A 335 16.29 7.91 20.88
C THR A 335 16.30 7.25 22.26
N ASP A 336 15.76 6.03 22.37
CA ASP A 336 15.85 5.18 23.55
C ASP A 336 16.43 3.82 23.17
N LEU A 337 17.74 3.64 23.35
CA LEU A 337 18.40 2.36 23.15
C LEU A 337 18.23 1.50 24.41
N LYS A 338 17.27 0.58 24.36
CA LYS A 338 17.06 -0.43 25.38
C LYS A 338 18.02 -1.61 25.21
N ILE A 339 18.70 -1.98 26.29
CA ILE A 339 19.72 -3.02 26.36
C ILE A 339 19.38 -3.95 27.52
N GLU A 340 19.12 -5.21 27.22
CA GLU A 340 18.83 -6.24 28.22
C GLU A 340 19.76 -7.44 28.06
N ASN A 341 20.36 -7.93 29.15
CA ASN A 341 21.19 -9.13 29.13
C ASN A 341 21.39 -9.74 30.52
N SER A 342 22.04 -10.90 30.57
CA SER A 342 22.49 -11.54 31.79
C SER A 342 23.96 -11.94 31.69
N LEU A 343 24.80 -11.40 32.57
CA LEU A 343 26.24 -11.65 32.58
C LEU A 343 26.65 -12.53 33.75
N ALA A 344 27.42 -13.59 33.46
CA ALA A 344 28.10 -14.37 34.48
C ALA A 344 29.29 -13.58 35.09
N PRO A 345 29.80 -14.00 36.26
CA PRO A 345 31.00 -13.41 36.86
C PRO A 345 32.18 -13.33 35.88
N GLY A 346 32.77 -12.14 35.76
CA GLY A 346 33.90 -11.86 34.88
C GLY A 346 33.56 -11.67 33.41
N GLN A 347 32.29 -11.74 33.01
CA GLN A 347 31.88 -11.47 31.62
C GLN A 347 31.68 -9.97 31.37
N GLN A 348 31.89 -9.59 30.12
CA GLN A 348 31.53 -8.28 29.60
C GLN A 348 30.87 -8.42 28.23
N VAL A 349 30.05 -7.44 27.88
CA VAL A 349 29.41 -7.33 26.57
C VAL A 349 29.50 -5.87 26.11
N SER A 350 29.63 -5.65 24.81
CA SER A 350 29.71 -4.32 24.21
C SER A 350 28.55 -4.10 23.25
N TYR A 351 27.97 -2.91 23.32
CA TYR A 351 26.91 -2.41 22.45
C TYR A 351 27.41 -1.18 21.73
N HIS A 352 26.84 -0.88 20.56
CA HIS A 352 27.25 0.25 19.74
C HIS A 352 26.03 1.09 19.36
N THR A 353 26.25 2.39 19.31
CA THR A 353 25.33 3.37 18.75
C THR A 353 26.16 4.47 18.09
N ALA A 354 25.55 5.52 17.54
CA ALA A 354 26.30 6.67 17.05
C ALA A 354 25.54 7.96 17.35
N MET A 355 26.29 8.98 17.75
CA MET A 355 25.74 10.30 18.04
C MET A 355 25.84 11.22 16.84
N THR A 356 24.71 11.83 16.51
CA THR A 356 24.58 12.89 15.52
C THR A 356 24.48 14.28 16.15
N LYS A 357 24.44 14.37 17.49
CA LYS A 357 24.43 15.63 18.23
C LYS A 357 25.35 15.59 19.46
N SER A 358 26.10 16.67 19.68
CA SER A 358 26.87 16.87 20.91
C SER A 358 25.92 17.17 22.08
N GLN A 359 25.89 16.30 23.08
CA GLN A 359 24.92 16.39 24.19
C GLN A 359 25.35 15.55 25.40
N LYS A 360 24.53 15.57 26.45
CA LYS A 360 24.59 14.55 27.51
C LYS A 360 23.62 13.42 27.16
N MET A 361 23.94 12.21 27.60
CA MET A 361 23.05 11.06 27.48
C MET A 361 22.51 10.69 28.86
N ASP A 362 21.22 10.34 28.91
CA ASP A 362 20.59 9.78 30.09
C ASP A 362 20.78 8.26 30.08
N ILE A 363 21.28 7.72 31.19
CA ILE A 363 21.41 6.28 31.41
C ILE A 363 20.44 5.91 32.53
N LEU A 364 19.38 5.19 32.18
CA LEU A 364 18.46 4.61 33.14
C LEU A 364 18.74 3.12 33.18
N GLY A 365 18.90 2.51 34.34
CA GLY A 365 19.16 1.08 34.36
C GLY A 365 18.85 0.42 35.69
N GLY A 366 18.49 -0.85 35.62
CA GLY A 366 18.22 -1.69 36.76
C GLY A 366 18.95 -3.01 36.63
N ILE A 367 19.28 -3.61 37.76
CA ILE A 367 19.75 -4.99 37.81
C ILE A 367 18.78 -5.85 38.62
N SER A 368 18.66 -7.12 38.27
CA SER A 368 18.00 -8.13 39.09
C SER A 368 19.07 -8.94 39.83
N GLY A 369 19.21 -8.67 41.13
CA GLY A 369 20.19 -9.33 42.00
C GLY A 369 20.89 -8.36 42.96
N ASN A 370 21.82 -8.89 43.77
CA ASN A 370 22.61 -8.12 44.74
C ASN A 370 24.01 -7.72 44.21
N GLY A 371 24.16 -7.60 42.90
CA GLY A 371 25.42 -7.27 42.24
C GLY A 371 25.58 -5.77 41.96
N THR A 372 26.59 -5.44 41.19
CA THR A 372 26.91 -4.12 40.62
C THR A 372 27.57 -4.39 39.27
N LEU A 373 27.06 -3.74 38.23
CA LEU A 373 27.66 -3.82 36.90
C LEU A 373 28.40 -2.53 36.60
N ALA A 374 29.59 -2.65 36.03
CA ALA A 374 30.36 -1.54 35.50
C ALA A 374 29.83 -1.22 34.10
N VAL A 375 29.57 0.07 33.84
CA VAL A 375 29.20 0.60 32.53
C VAL A 375 30.27 1.59 32.11
N GLU A 376 30.93 1.29 31.00
CA GLU A 376 31.92 2.14 30.37
C GLU A 376 31.38 2.63 29.04
N ILE A 377 31.48 3.93 28.77
CA ILE A 377 31.09 4.51 27.49
C ILE A 377 32.31 5.17 26.86
N ARG A 378 32.61 4.78 25.62
CA ARG A 378 33.67 5.34 24.79
C ARG A 378 33.07 6.07 23.60
N ASN A 379 33.52 7.29 23.36
CA ASN A 379 33.16 8.03 22.15
C ASN A 379 34.06 7.61 20.96
N ALA A 380 33.82 8.23 19.80
CA ALA A 380 34.56 7.95 18.57
C ALA A 380 36.07 8.22 18.65
N SER A 381 36.52 9.03 19.61
CA SER A 381 37.95 9.30 19.88
C SER A 381 38.55 8.36 20.93
N ASP A 382 37.87 7.25 21.25
CA ASP A 382 38.22 6.30 22.32
C ASP A 382 38.38 6.96 23.70
N THR A 383 37.76 8.14 23.89
CA THR A 383 37.76 8.83 25.18
C THR A 383 36.69 8.20 26.06
N ILE A 384 37.12 7.69 27.22
CA ILE A 384 36.24 7.15 28.25
C ILE A 384 35.49 8.31 28.91
N LEU A 385 34.17 8.29 28.79
CA LEU A 385 33.28 9.14 29.57
C LEU A 385 33.23 8.59 31.00
N PRO A 386 33.10 9.43 32.05
CA PRO A 386 33.33 9.03 33.43
C PRO A 386 32.59 7.74 33.82
N PHE A 387 33.39 6.79 34.30
CA PHE A 387 32.99 5.45 34.70
C PHE A 387 31.78 5.46 35.63
N THR A 388 30.76 4.69 35.27
CA THR A 388 29.49 4.65 35.99
C THR A 388 29.14 3.21 36.33
N SER A 389 28.68 2.95 37.54
CA SER A 389 28.21 1.63 37.98
C SER A 389 26.70 1.63 38.16
N ILE A 390 26.00 0.59 37.73
CA ILE A 390 24.58 0.38 38.02
C ILE A 390 24.41 -0.65 39.13
N SER A 391 23.52 -0.37 40.08
CA SER A 391 23.25 -1.24 41.23
C SER A 391 21.81 -1.07 41.72
N GLY A 392 21.21 -2.16 42.20
CA GLY A 392 19.81 -2.15 42.65
C GLY A 392 18.81 -2.08 41.49
N ASN A 393 17.54 -1.90 41.84
CA ASN A 393 16.44 -2.04 40.88
C ASN A 393 16.29 -0.83 39.94
N GLU A 394 16.75 0.36 40.34
CA GLU A 394 16.68 1.57 39.53
C GLU A 394 17.91 2.45 39.81
N THR A 395 18.61 2.82 38.74
CA THR A 395 19.71 3.76 38.70
C THR A 395 19.41 4.74 37.58
N SER A 396 19.56 6.05 37.83
CA SER A 396 19.41 7.09 36.81
C SER A 396 20.61 8.03 36.89
N LEU A 397 21.27 8.21 35.75
CA LEU A 397 22.55 8.89 35.62
C LEU A 397 22.56 9.72 34.35
N GLN A 398 23.41 10.74 34.32
CA GLN A 398 23.74 11.49 33.11
C GLN A 398 25.23 11.39 32.84
N THR A 399 25.59 11.21 31.57
CA THR A 399 26.99 11.31 31.17
C THR A 399 27.50 12.74 31.33
N ASP A 400 28.83 12.90 31.32
CA ASP A 400 29.42 14.18 30.95
C ASP A 400 28.99 14.55 29.52
N HIS A 401 29.18 15.82 29.16
CA HIS A 401 28.86 16.28 27.81
C HIS A 401 29.75 15.55 26.80
N VAL A 402 29.13 14.74 25.95
CA VAL A 402 29.82 13.94 24.94
C VAL A 402 30.13 14.85 23.76
N THR A 403 31.41 15.17 23.61
CA THR A 403 31.93 15.96 22.50
C THR A 403 32.43 15.05 21.39
N GLY A 404 32.22 15.46 20.14
CA GLY A 404 32.58 14.67 18.95
C GLY A 404 31.42 13.78 18.52
N LEU A 405 30.97 13.98 17.29
CA LEU A 405 29.98 13.13 16.63
C LEU A 405 30.66 11.83 16.21
N GLY A 406 29.92 10.73 16.13
CA GLY A 406 30.51 9.44 15.80
C GLY A 406 29.97 8.24 16.56
N PRO A 407 30.57 7.07 16.31
CA PRO A 407 30.28 5.84 17.02
C PRO A 407 30.51 6.00 18.52
N VAL A 408 29.62 5.39 19.30
CA VAL A 408 29.70 5.29 20.76
C VAL A 408 29.61 3.82 21.12
N GLN A 409 30.61 3.33 21.86
CA GLN A 409 30.63 1.99 22.40
C GLN A 409 30.24 2.01 23.87
N ILE A 410 29.29 1.17 24.25
CA ILE A 410 28.87 0.94 25.63
C ILE A 410 29.29 -0.46 26.05
N THR A 411 30.20 -0.58 27.01
CA THR A 411 30.64 -1.86 27.56
C THR A 411 30.04 -2.05 28.95
N VAL A 412 29.31 -3.15 29.13
CA VAL A 412 28.76 -3.57 30.42
C VAL A 412 29.56 -4.77 30.92
N ALA A 413 30.16 -4.66 32.09
CA ALA A 413 31.00 -5.69 32.68
C ALA A 413 30.51 -6.10 34.07
N ASN A 414 30.48 -7.41 34.32
CA ASN A 414 30.17 -7.98 35.62
C ASN A 414 31.47 -8.41 36.32
N TYR A 415 31.98 -7.57 37.22
CA TYR A 415 33.15 -7.90 38.04
C TYR A 415 32.80 -8.57 39.37
N ASP A 416 31.51 -8.80 39.63
CA ASP A 416 31.04 -9.45 40.84
C ASP A 416 31.07 -10.97 40.74
N ASN A 417 30.89 -11.62 41.89
CA ASN A 417 30.90 -13.08 42.03
C ASN A 417 29.57 -13.76 41.68
N ASN A 418 28.53 -12.98 41.35
CA ASN A 418 27.20 -13.51 41.02
C ASN A 418 26.83 -13.16 39.59
N ALA A 419 26.12 -14.06 38.92
CA ALA A 419 25.46 -13.71 37.67
C ALA A 419 24.42 -12.62 37.92
N THR A 420 24.36 -11.63 37.05
CA THR A 420 23.49 -10.46 37.20
C THR A 420 22.82 -10.17 35.88
N SER A 421 21.49 -10.12 35.87
CA SER A 421 20.73 -9.66 34.72
C SER A 421 20.42 -8.17 34.86
N PHE A 422 20.39 -7.47 33.74
CA PHE A 422 20.24 -6.02 33.72
C PHE A 422 19.36 -5.57 32.56
N GLU A 423 18.80 -4.38 32.74
CA GLU A 423 18.13 -3.58 31.73
C GLU A 423 18.72 -2.17 31.81
N ILE A 424 19.19 -1.64 30.69
CA ILE A 424 19.72 -0.28 30.57
C ILE A 424 19.04 0.40 29.38
N HIS A 425 18.56 1.60 29.59
CA HIS A 425 18.10 2.54 28.58
C HIS A 425 19.13 3.64 28.44
N LEU A 426 19.64 3.82 27.22
CA LEU A 426 20.44 4.97 26.86
C LEU A 426 19.57 5.92 26.04
N ARG A 427 19.24 7.08 26.62
CA ARG A 427 18.36 8.08 26.00
C ARG A 427 19.13 9.33 25.61
N TYR A 428 18.90 9.79 24.38
CA TYR A 428 19.58 10.95 23.81
C TYR A 428 18.84 11.48 22.57
N GLU A 429 19.08 12.75 22.20
CA GLU A 429 18.49 13.33 20.98
C GLU A 429 19.28 12.96 19.72
N SER A 430 18.59 12.77 18.61
CA SER A 430 19.22 12.60 17.30
C SER A 430 18.92 13.82 16.42
N ASP A 431 19.85 14.16 15.55
CA ASP A 431 19.75 15.20 14.52
C ASP A 431 20.33 14.55 13.26
N THR A 432 19.57 13.64 12.68
CA THR A 432 20.09 12.65 11.72
C THR A 432 20.44 13.27 10.37
N ASP A 433 19.69 14.28 9.95
CA ASP A 433 19.93 15.05 8.71
C ASP A 433 20.98 16.17 8.90
N GLY A 434 21.30 16.53 10.15
CA GLY A 434 22.27 17.59 10.47
C GLY A 434 21.73 19.00 10.24
N ASN A 435 20.41 19.18 10.12
CA ASN A 435 19.80 20.48 9.88
C ASN A 435 19.78 21.38 11.14
N GLY A 436 20.09 20.82 12.32
CA GLY A 436 20.19 21.51 13.59
C GLY A 436 18.94 21.43 14.49
N VAL A 437 17.83 20.94 13.96
CA VAL A 437 16.61 20.55 14.69
C VAL A 437 16.75 19.09 15.10
N VAL A 438 16.26 18.72 16.29
CA VAL A 438 16.32 17.32 16.73
C VAL A 438 15.16 16.53 16.14
N ASP A 439 15.41 15.27 15.79
CA ASP A 439 14.44 14.36 15.16
C ASP A 439 13.16 14.22 16.01
N SER A 440 13.27 14.33 17.34
CA SER A 440 12.12 14.26 18.25
C SER A 440 11.20 15.48 18.19
N GLU A 441 11.72 16.64 17.75
CA GLU A 441 10.96 17.88 17.57
C GLU A 441 10.48 18.05 16.12
N GLN A 442 11.26 17.55 15.15
CA GLN A 442 10.97 17.70 13.72
C GLN A 442 9.86 16.75 13.22
N TYR A 443 9.81 15.53 13.74
CA TYR A 443 8.96 14.47 13.21
C TYR A 443 7.87 14.05 14.20
N SER A 444 6.66 13.80 13.69
CA SER A 444 5.51 13.31 14.47
C SER A 444 4.56 12.48 13.60
N TRP A 445 4.11 11.32 14.07
CA TRP A 445 3.19 10.44 13.36
C TRP A 445 1.80 10.45 14.00
N PRO A 446 0.73 10.23 13.22
CA PRO A 446 -0.61 10.04 13.77
C PRO A 446 -0.63 8.85 14.74
N GLN A 447 -1.41 8.99 15.82
CA GLN A 447 -1.63 7.93 16.80
C GLN A 447 -3.14 7.75 17.01
N PRO A 448 -3.65 6.50 17.00
CA PRO A 448 -2.94 5.25 16.73
C PRO A 448 -2.46 5.14 15.27
N ASP A 449 -1.52 4.23 15.00
CA ASP A 449 -1.13 3.88 13.64
C ASP A 449 -2.39 3.50 12.84
N PRO A 450 -2.53 3.92 11.58
CA PRO A 450 -3.66 3.49 10.76
C PRO A 450 -3.68 1.95 10.69
N PRO A 451 -4.87 1.32 10.67
CA PRO A 451 -4.98 -0.11 10.40
C PRO A 451 -4.18 -0.47 9.14
N LEU A 452 -3.56 -1.65 9.19
CA LEU A 452 -2.89 -2.21 8.03
C LEU A 452 -3.95 -2.60 7.01
N ASP A 453 -3.71 -2.35 5.73
CA ASP A 453 -4.58 -2.68 4.60
C ASP A 453 -3.61 -2.83 3.42
N TRP A 454 -3.19 -4.06 3.18
CA TRP A 454 -2.02 -4.36 2.35
C TRP A 454 -2.33 -4.32 0.86
N ASP A 455 -3.42 -4.94 0.45
CA ASP A 455 -3.87 -4.97 -0.94
C ASP A 455 -4.67 -3.73 -1.34
N LYS A 456 -5.03 -2.86 -0.38
CA LYS A 456 -5.69 -1.56 -0.57
C LYS A 456 -7.09 -1.69 -1.11
N ASP A 457 -7.79 -2.75 -0.74
CA ASP A 457 -9.18 -2.94 -1.07
C ASP A 457 -10.13 -2.15 -0.14
N GLY A 458 -9.63 -1.70 1.01
CA GLY A 458 -10.38 -0.95 2.03
C GLY A 458 -10.76 -1.75 3.28
N LEU A 459 -10.43 -3.04 3.32
CA LEU A 459 -10.49 -3.91 4.49
C LEU A 459 -9.13 -3.92 5.19
N SER A 460 -9.10 -3.96 6.52
CA SER A 460 -7.81 -3.98 7.22
C SER A 460 -7.24 -5.39 7.33
N ASP A 461 -5.92 -5.62 7.26
CA ASP A 461 -5.26 -6.94 7.43
C ASP A 461 -5.77 -7.69 8.68
N LYS A 462 -6.13 -6.94 9.72
CA LYS A 462 -6.69 -7.49 10.94
C LYS A 462 -8.12 -7.99 10.73
N ASP A 463 -8.94 -7.20 10.06
CA ASP A 463 -10.33 -7.56 9.75
C ASP A 463 -10.38 -8.67 8.71
N GLU A 464 -9.50 -8.64 7.71
CA GLU A 464 -9.29 -9.72 6.74
C GLU A 464 -8.96 -11.04 7.42
N GLN A 465 -8.01 -11.06 8.37
CA GLN A 465 -7.71 -12.26 9.16
C GLN A 465 -8.88 -12.72 10.04
N GLU A 466 -9.69 -11.79 10.55
CA GLU A 466 -10.87 -12.12 11.36
C GLU A 466 -12.01 -12.70 10.50
N ILE A 467 -12.14 -12.24 9.26
CA ILE A 467 -13.16 -12.66 8.29
C ILE A 467 -12.74 -13.95 7.56
N GLY A 468 -11.44 -14.07 7.25
CA GLY A 468 -10.84 -15.20 6.55
C GLY A 468 -10.43 -14.91 5.10
N THR A 469 -10.39 -13.64 4.69
CA THR A 469 -9.93 -13.20 3.37
C THR A 469 -8.40 -13.20 3.27
N ASP A 470 -7.85 -13.13 2.05
CA ASP A 470 -6.40 -13.13 1.80
C ASP A 470 -5.87 -11.69 1.78
N ILE A 471 -5.07 -11.34 2.78
CA ILE A 471 -4.46 -10.00 2.96
C ILE A 471 -3.62 -9.50 1.76
N PHE A 472 -3.41 -10.30 0.72
CA PHE A 472 -2.65 -9.93 -0.46
C PHE A 472 -3.49 -9.84 -1.74
N VAL A 473 -4.81 -10.07 -1.65
CA VAL A 473 -5.69 -10.22 -2.80
C VAL A 473 -6.97 -9.44 -2.58
N GLN A 474 -7.13 -8.35 -3.34
CA GLN A 474 -8.28 -7.45 -3.20
C GLN A 474 -9.66 -8.12 -3.38
N ASP A 475 -9.69 -9.27 -4.05
CA ASP A 475 -10.88 -10.03 -4.43
C ASP A 475 -10.57 -11.52 -4.14
N THR A 476 -10.89 -11.96 -2.92
CA THR A 476 -10.50 -13.26 -2.40
C THR A 476 -11.19 -14.41 -3.12
N ASP A 477 -12.46 -14.25 -3.50
CA ASP A 477 -13.25 -15.30 -4.13
C ASP A 477 -13.24 -15.28 -5.67
N GLY A 478 -12.76 -14.18 -6.25
CA GLY A 478 -12.55 -13.99 -7.68
C GLY A 478 -13.80 -13.63 -8.46
N ASP A 479 -14.82 -13.03 -7.82
CA ASP A 479 -16.10 -12.68 -8.44
C ASP A 479 -16.14 -11.28 -9.08
N SER A 480 -15.01 -10.55 -9.03
CA SER A 480 -14.82 -9.18 -9.50
C SER A 480 -15.42 -8.09 -8.60
N MET A 481 -15.83 -8.41 -7.38
CA MET A 481 -16.01 -7.47 -6.29
C MET A 481 -14.80 -7.54 -5.35
N ASN A 482 -14.47 -6.43 -4.69
CA ASN A 482 -13.35 -6.39 -3.77
C ASN A 482 -13.86 -6.67 -2.33
N ASP A 483 -13.06 -7.33 -1.50
CA ASP A 483 -13.50 -7.83 -0.18
C ASP A 483 -13.96 -6.67 0.74
N GLY A 484 -13.22 -5.57 0.77
CA GLY A 484 -13.55 -4.38 1.56
C GLY A 484 -14.93 -3.81 1.24
N PRO A 485 -15.22 -3.43 -0.02
CA PRO A 485 -16.54 -2.98 -0.42
C PRO A 485 -17.65 -4.02 -0.21
N GLU A 486 -17.38 -5.31 -0.39
CA GLU A 486 -18.35 -6.37 -0.09
C GLU A 486 -18.73 -6.36 1.40
N VAL A 487 -17.75 -6.37 2.29
CA VAL A 487 -17.97 -6.30 3.73
C VAL A 487 -18.69 -5.01 4.13
N GLN A 488 -18.36 -3.88 3.51
CA GLN A 488 -19.04 -2.61 3.76
C GLN A 488 -20.53 -2.65 3.37
N ASN A 489 -20.86 -3.36 2.28
CA ASN A 489 -22.22 -3.56 1.80
C ASN A 489 -22.90 -4.80 2.39
N GLY A 490 -22.23 -5.56 3.26
CA GLY A 490 -22.81 -6.73 3.93
C GLY A 490 -22.93 -7.98 3.06
N LEU A 491 -22.14 -8.04 1.98
CA LEU A 491 -21.90 -9.22 1.14
C LEU A 491 -20.87 -10.16 1.78
N ASP A 492 -20.70 -11.37 1.23
CA ASP A 492 -19.76 -12.38 1.74
C ASP A 492 -18.52 -12.49 0.83
N PRO A 493 -17.36 -11.90 1.19
CA PRO A 493 -16.16 -11.84 0.34
C PRO A 493 -15.44 -13.19 0.14
N LEU A 494 -16.08 -14.29 0.54
CA LEU A 494 -15.55 -15.65 0.44
C LEU A 494 -16.39 -16.53 -0.49
N VAL A 495 -17.43 -15.98 -1.12
CA VAL A 495 -18.38 -16.68 -1.97
C VAL A 495 -18.87 -15.76 -3.09
N ASP A 496 -18.65 -16.17 -4.34
CA ASP A 496 -19.21 -15.51 -5.53
C ASP A 496 -20.73 -15.32 -5.40
N ASP A 497 -21.10 -14.12 -4.95
CA ASP A 497 -22.46 -13.65 -4.76
C ASP A 497 -22.78 -12.49 -5.72
N SER A 498 -21.83 -12.13 -6.60
CA SER A 498 -21.96 -11.13 -7.66
C SER A 498 -23.29 -11.12 -8.42
N SER A 499 -23.87 -12.31 -8.65
CA SER A 499 -25.11 -12.52 -9.41
C SER A 499 -26.38 -12.61 -8.56
N GLU A 500 -26.24 -12.55 -7.23
CA GLU A 500 -27.36 -12.45 -6.30
C GLU A 500 -27.92 -11.01 -6.26
N ASP A 501 -29.04 -10.85 -5.55
CA ASP A 501 -29.81 -9.61 -5.40
C ASP A 501 -30.16 -9.53 -3.92
N LEU A 502 -29.26 -8.91 -3.14
CA LEU A 502 -29.27 -8.99 -1.67
C LEU A 502 -30.48 -8.27 -1.07
N ASP A 503 -30.92 -7.15 -1.63
CA ASP A 503 -32.06 -6.38 -1.13
C ASP A 503 -33.40 -6.68 -1.85
N GLY A 504 -33.35 -7.37 -2.99
CA GLY A 504 -34.51 -7.86 -3.73
C GLY A 504 -35.19 -6.82 -4.61
N ASP A 505 -34.48 -5.78 -5.05
CA ASP A 505 -35.02 -4.71 -5.90
C ASP A 505 -35.02 -5.07 -7.40
N GLY A 506 -34.21 -6.07 -7.80
CA GLY A 506 -34.08 -6.57 -9.17
C GLY A 506 -32.77 -6.20 -9.86
N LEU A 507 -31.86 -5.45 -9.22
CA LEU A 507 -30.47 -5.32 -9.61
C LEU A 507 -29.64 -6.43 -8.95
N THR A 508 -28.56 -6.84 -9.61
CA THR A 508 -27.60 -7.80 -9.02
C THR A 508 -26.54 -7.06 -8.23
N ASN A 509 -25.97 -7.66 -7.18
CA ASN A 509 -24.91 -7.07 -6.35
C ASN A 509 -23.80 -6.40 -7.17
N ILE A 510 -23.24 -7.10 -8.17
CA ILE A 510 -22.18 -6.54 -9.03
C ILE A 510 -22.66 -5.34 -9.86
N ARG A 511 -23.93 -5.35 -10.28
CA ARG A 511 -24.51 -4.27 -11.09
C ARG A 511 -24.61 -3.01 -10.27
N GLU A 512 -25.06 -3.14 -9.02
CA GLU A 512 -25.18 -2.05 -8.06
C GLU A 512 -23.81 -1.44 -7.75
N MET A 513 -22.84 -2.30 -7.44
CA MET A 513 -21.44 -1.89 -7.24
C MET A 513 -20.86 -1.10 -8.43
N ILE A 514 -21.18 -1.50 -9.67
CA ILE A 514 -20.74 -0.82 -10.89
C ILE A 514 -21.41 0.55 -11.07
N ILE A 515 -22.70 0.69 -10.72
CA ILE A 515 -23.45 1.95 -10.90
C ILE A 515 -23.37 2.86 -9.67
N GLY A 516 -22.83 2.37 -8.56
CA GLY A 516 -22.64 3.12 -7.31
C GLY A 516 -23.82 3.08 -6.35
N THR A 517 -24.84 2.25 -6.63
CA THR A 517 -25.92 1.95 -5.68
C THR A 517 -25.45 0.93 -4.64
N ALA A 518 -26.19 0.79 -3.55
CA ALA A 518 -25.79 -0.06 -2.42
C ALA A 518 -26.54 -1.41 -2.45
N PRO A 519 -25.84 -2.56 -2.63
CA PRO A 519 -26.45 -3.89 -2.71
C PRO A 519 -27.41 -4.31 -1.58
N ASN A 520 -27.36 -3.62 -0.45
CA ASN A 520 -28.17 -3.91 0.72
C ASN A 520 -29.30 -2.88 0.95
N ASN A 521 -29.55 -2.00 -0.01
CA ASN A 521 -30.47 -0.89 0.12
C ASN A 521 -31.13 -0.54 -1.22
N ASN A 522 -32.39 -0.97 -1.35
CA ASN A 522 -33.17 -0.89 -2.57
C ASN A 522 -33.60 0.53 -3.00
N ASP A 523 -33.10 1.57 -2.34
CA ASP A 523 -33.44 2.99 -2.49
C ASP A 523 -32.22 3.77 -1.94
N THR A 524 -31.17 3.85 -2.75
CA THR A 524 -29.84 4.34 -2.36
C THR A 524 -29.87 5.80 -1.92
N ASP A 525 -30.65 6.63 -2.61
CA ASP A 525 -30.73 8.07 -2.34
C ASP A 525 -31.83 8.46 -1.33
N GLY A 526 -32.69 7.51 -0.96
CA GLY A 526 -33.73 7.65 0.05
C GLY A 526 -34.93 8.49 -0.40
N ASP A 527 -35.22 8.53 -1.71
CA ASP A 527 -36.33 9.30 -2.27
C ASP A 527 -37.64 8.53 -2.40
N ARG A 528 -37.63 7.22 -2.09
CA ARG A 528 -38.73 6.25 -2.11
C ARG A 528 -39.05 5.66 -3.47
N ILE A 529 -38.22 5.88 -4.47
CA ILE A 529 -38.25 5.17 -5.73
C ILE A 529 -37.14 4.10 -5.67
N PRO A 530 -37.41 2.83 -6.05
CA PRO A 530 -36.36 1.82 -5.99
C PRO A 530 -35.29 1.98 -7.07
N ASP A 531 -34.03 1.71 -6.74
CA ASP A 531 -32.89 1.87 -7.65
C ASP A 531 -33.09 1.12 -8.98
N ALA A 532 -33.59 -0.12 -8.93
CA ALA A 532 -33.94 -0.90 -10.12
C ALA A 532 -34.98 -0.21 -11.01
N TRP A 533 -35.98 0.46 -10.43
CA TRP A 533 -37.00 1.18 -11.20
C TRP A 533 -36.35 2.38 -11.90
N GLU A 534 -35.53 3.14 -11.18
CA GLU A 534 -34.86 4.31 -11.71
C GLU A 534 -33.90 3.96 -12.84
N VAL A 535 -33.13 2.89 -12.70
CA VAL A 535 -32.25 2.36 -13.75
C VAL A 535 -33.06 1.96 -15.00
N ASN A 536 -34.24 1.36 -14.83
CA ASN A 536 -35.09 0.94 -15.94
C ASN A 536 -35.69 2.15 -16.69
N PHE A 537 -36.12 3.18 -15.97
CA PHE A 537 -36.75 4.38 -16.51
C PHE A 537 -35.79 5.57 -16.71
N ARG A 538 -34.49 5.35 -16.49
CA ARG A 538 -33.38 6.30 -16.70
C ARG A 538 -33.49 7.59 -15.88
N THR A 539 -34.07 7.51 -14.70
CA THR A 539 -33.87 8.51 -13.62
C THR A 539 -32.55 8.19 -12.88
N ASP A 540 -32.15 9.02 -11.91
CA ASP A 540 -30.83 8.91 -11.25
C ASP A 540 -30.91 8.33 -9.83
N PRO A 541 -30.57 7.04 -9.62
CA PRO A 541 -30.71 6.38 -8.31
C PRO A 541 -29.75 6.87 -7.23
N LEU A 542 -28.90 7.85 -7.55
CA LEU A 542 -27.96 8.45 -6.61
C LEU A 542 -28.37 9.88 -6.20
N VAL A 543 -29.48 10.39 -6.73
CA VAL A 543 -29.90 11.77 -6.55
C VAL A 543 -31.41 11.86 -6.41
N ASN A 544 -31.86 12.27 -5.22
CA ASN A 544 -33.29 12.44 -4.94
C ASN A 544 -33.96 13.35 -5.98
N ASP A 545 -34.63 12.72 -6.93
CA ASP A 545 -35.28 13.34 -8.08
C ASP A 545 -36.78 13.02 -8.13
N SER A 546 -37.32 12.37 -7.09
CA SER A 546 -38.74 12.09 -6.85
C SER A 546 -39.76 13.21 -7.18
N THR A 547 -39.31 14.48 -7.17
CA THR A 547 -40.15 15.67 -7.46
C THR A 547 -39.89 16.30 -8.83
N ALA A 548 -38.98 15.74 -9.62
CA ALA A 548 -38.78 16.09 -11.00
C ALA A 548 -39.96 15.60 -11.85
N ASP A 549 -40.17 16.27 -12.97
CA ASP A 549 -41.20 16.01 -13.97
C ASP A 549 -40.43 16.09 -15.30
N VAL A 550 -40.01 14.92 -15.81
CA VAL A 550 -39.00 14.84 -16.87
C VAL A 550 -39.63 15.09 -18.24
N ASP A 551 -40.85 14.62 -18.46
CA ASP A 551 -41.58 14.76 -19.72
C ASP A 551 -42.51 15.99 -19.77
N ASN A 552 -42.74 16.66 -18.63
CA ASN A 552 -43.55 17.86 -18.43
C ASN A 552 -45.07 17.63 -18.56
N ASP A 553 -45.56 16.48 -18.12
CA ASP A 553 -47.00 16.16 -18.07
C ASP A 553 -47.71 16.63 -16.78
N ASN A 554 -46.95 17.10 -15.78
CA ASN A 554 -47.34 17.51 -14.42
C ASN A 554 -47.47 16.38 -13.37
N LEU A 555 -47.07 15.15 -13.66
CA LEU A 555 -46.74 14.14 -12.65
C LEU A 555 -45.26 14.24 -12.28
N THR A 556 -44.94 13.93 -11.02
CA THR A 556 -43.54 13.76 -10.62
C THR A 556 -43.08 12.32 -10.80
N ASN A 557 -41.77 12.07 -10.91
CA ASN A 557 -41.18 10.73 -10.98
C ASN A 557 -41.77 9.76 -9.93
N TYR A 558 -41.96 10.26 -8.70
CA TYR A 558 -42.59 9.46 -7.63
C TYR A 558 -44.07 9.16 -7.89
N GLU A 559 -44.83 10.11 -8.41
CA GLU A 559 -46.23 9.89 -8.79
C GLU A 559 -46.31 8.88 -9.94
N GLU A 560 -45.46 9.00 -10.95
CA GLU A 560 -45.37 8.07 -12.07
C GLU A 560 -45.03 6.65 -11.60
N TYR A 561 -44.07 6.51 -10.69
CA TYR A 561 -43.79 5.25 -10.02
C TYR A 561 -45.01 4.66 -9.30
N GLN A 562 -45.84 5.48 -8.64
CA GLN A 562 -47.07 5.01 -7.97
C GLN A 562 -48.14 4.55 -8.97
N TYR A 563 -48.23 5.16 -10.14
CA TYR A 563 -49.20 4.83 -11.18
C TYR A 563 -48.69 3.76 -12.17
N GLY A 564 -47.38 3.48 -12.18
CA GLY A 564 -46.74 2.57 -13.13
C GLY A 564 -46.45 3.20 -14.50
N ALA A 565 -46.59 4.52 -14.60
CA ALA A 565 -46.31 5.35 -15.78
C ALA A 565 -44.80 5.40 -16.09
N ASP A 566 -44.46 5.81 -17.32
CA ASP A 566 -43.07 6.01 -17.76
C ASP A 566 -42.70 7.50 -17.64
N PRO A 567 -41.73 7.90 -16.77
CA PRO A 567 -41.33 9.29 -16.56
C PRO A 567 -40.81 10.03 -17.79
N LEU A 568 -40.60 9.30 -18.89
CA LEU A 568 -40.13 9.86 -20.15
C LEU A 568 -41.25 9.98 -21.20
N GLN A 569 -42.49 9.62 -20.86
CA GLN A 569 -43.60 9.51 -21.80
C GLN A 569 -44.91 10.11 -21.27
N MET A 570 -45.23 11.31 -21.76
CA MET A 570 -46.39 12.11 -21.35
C MET A 570 -47.76 11.41 -21.50
N ASP A 571 -47.87 10.39 -22.33
CA ASP A 571 -49.12 9.68 -22.69
C ASP A 571 -48.74 8.21 -22.87
N GLY A 572 -48.92 7.42 -21.82
CA GLY A 572 -48.38 6.07 -21.64
C GLY A 572 -48.97 5.04 -22.59
N ASP A 573 -50.28 5.10 -22.84
CA ASP A 573 -51.01 4.16 -23.69
C ASP A 573 -51.32 4.68 -25.11
N LEU A 574 -51.05 5.96 -25.37
CA LEU A 574 -51.22 6.63 -26.65
C LEU A 574 -52.69 6.74 -27.08
N ASP A 575 -53.62 6.89 -26.12
CA ASP A 575 -55.03 7.17 -26.39
C ASP A 575 -55.32 8.65 -26.69
N GLY A 576 -54.43 9.55 -26.28
CA GLY A 576 -54.53 10.99 -26.49
C GLY A 576 -54.75 11.82 -25.22
N LEU A 577 -54.92 11.20 -24.06
CA LEU A 577 -54.83 11.83 -22.74
C LEU A 577 -53.40 11.72 -22.22
N SER A 578 -52.94 12.72 -21.45
CA SER A 578 -51.68 12.56 -20.71
C SER A 578 -51.89 11.74 -19.43
N ASP A 579 -50.85 11.11 -18.91
CA ASP A 579 -50.93 10.31 -17.68
C ASP A 579 -51.50 11.15 -16.51
N TRP A 580 -51.07 12.41 -16.40
CA TRP A 580 -51.68 13.37 -15.48
C TRP A 580 -53.19 13.59 -15.71
N GLU A 581 -53.64 13.75 -16.97
CA GLU A 581 -55.06 13.98 -17.30
C GLU A 581 -55.90 12.77 -16.90
N GLU A 582 -55.40 11.57 -17.15
CA GLU A 582 -56.01 10.31 -16.77
C GLU A 582 -56.13 10.16 -15.25
N VAL A 583 -55.07 10.45 -14.51
CA VAL A 583 -55.08 10.49 -13.04
C VAL A 583 -56.13 11.48 -12.51
N GLN A 584 -56.36 12.63 -13.17
CA GLN A 584 -57.39 13.59 -12.75
C GLN A 584 -58.82 13.08 -12.96
N VAL A 585 -59.08 12.29 -14.01
CA VAL A 585 -60.41 11.74 -14.32
C VAL A 585 -60.64 10.37 -13.69
N GLY A 586 -59.58 9.69 -13.26
CA GLY A 586 -59.61 8.39 -12.58
C GLY A 586 -59.50 7.19 -13.52
N THR A 587 -59.08 7.39 -14.76
CA THR A 587 -58.73 6.35 -15.74
C THR A 587 -57.32 5.82 -15.48
N ASN A 588 -56.90 4.79 -16.22
CA ASN A 588 -55.63 4.11 -16.02
C ASN A 588 -54.60 4.52 -17.08
N PRO A 589 -53.48 5.19 -16.71
CA PRO A 589 -52.46 5.71 -17.65
C PRO A 589 -51.80 4.74 -18.65
N LEU A 590 -52.15 3.46 -18.57
CA LEU A 590 -51.56 2.38 -19.35
C LEU A 590 -52.64 1.55 -20.08
N ASP A 591 -53.89 2.02 -20.13
CA ASP A 591 -55.03 1.29 -20.67
C ASP A 591 -56.00 2.21 -21.41
N ASP A 592 -55.95 2.13 -22.74
CA ASP A 592 -56.59 3.11 -23.64
C ASP A 592 -58.13 3.04 -23.70
N ASP A 593 -58.74 2.19 -22.88
CA ASP A 593 -60.17 1.87 -22.74
C ASP A 593 -60.39 1.32 -21.31
N SER A 594 -60.41 2.23 -20.32
CA SER A 594 -60.32 1.90 -18.89
C SER A 594 -61.47 1.03 -18.36
N ASP A 595 -62.62 1.06 -19.03
CA ASP A 595 -63.80 0.30 -18.64
C ASP A 595 -64.11 -0.90 -19.55
N GLY A 596 -63.37 -1.01 -20.66
CA GLY A 596 -63.33 -2.15 -21.57
C GLY A 596 -64.56 -2.28 -22.46
N ASP A 597 -65.21 -1.17 -22.80
CA ASP A 597 -66.44 -1.13 -23.55
C ASP A 597 -66.24 -1.01 -25.08
N GLY A 598 -65.01 -0.69 -25.48
CA GLY A 598 -64.55 -0.57 -26.86
C GLY A 598 -64.47 0.86 -27.38
N LEU A 599 -64.67 1.88 -26.54
CA LEU A 599 -64.38 3.29 -26.81
C LEU A 599 -63.14 3.71 -26.01
N LYS A 600 -62.35 4.65 -26.55
CA LYS A 600 -61.16 5.16 -25.84
C LYS A 600 -61.55 6.23 -24.83
N ASP A 601 -60.82 6.34 -23.74
CA ASP A 601 -61.08 7.30 -22.67
C ASP A 601 -61.11 8.76 -23.20
N GLU A 602 -60.15 9.14 -24.06
CA GLU A 602 -60.12 10.46 -24.73
C GLU A 602 -61.42 10.75 -25.50
N LEU A 603 -61.91 9.75 -26.23
CA LEU A 603 -63.09 9.87 -27.08
C LEU A 603 -64.36 9.97 -26.25
N GLU A 604 -64.44 9.23 -25.14
CA GLU A 604 -65.54 9.31 -24.20
C GLU A 604 -65.64 10.68 -23.55
N ILE A 605 -64.51 11.24 -23.09
CA ILE A 605 -64.47 12.59 -22.52
C ILE A 605 -64.90 13.64 -23.56
N LEU A 606 -64.39 13.53 -24.79
CA LEU A 606 -64.75 14.43 -25.89
C LEU A 606 -66.24 14.34 -26.24
N GLU A 607 -66.78 13.13 -26.27
CA GLU A 607 -68.18 12.84 -26.47
C GLU A 607 -69.00 12.99 -25.18
N GLY A 608 -68.41 13.48 -24.07
CA GLY A 608 -69.03 13.70 -22.76
C GLY A 608 -69.83 12.52 -22.22
N LEU A 609 -69.25 11.32 -22.34
CA LEU A 609 -69.60 10.07 -21.66
C LEU A 609 -68.77 9.96 -20.36
N ASP A 610 -68.83 8.81 -19.68
CA ASP A 610 -68.11 8.56 -18.42
C ASP A 610 -67.14 7.38 -18.66
N PRO A 611 -65.82 7.61 -18.77
CA PRO A 611 -64.83 6.59 -19.19
C PRO A 611 -64.60 5.47 -18.18
N LEU A 612 -65.42 5.42 -17.12
CA LEU A 612 -65.41 4.39 -16.10
C LEU A 612 -66.74 3.63 -16.06
N ALA A 613 -67.63 3.87 -17.03
CA ALA A 613 -68.98 3.36 -17.07
C ALA A 613 -69.29 2.74 -18.46
N PRO A 614 -69.20 1.40 -18.59
CA PRO A 614 -69.31 0.71 -19.89
C PRO A 614 -70.66 0.77 -20.59
N ASP A 615 -71.61 1.58 -20.11
CA ASP A 615 -72.99 1.77 -20.61
C ASP A 615 -73.54 3.04 -19.94
N TYR A 616 -73.26 4.20 -20.53
CA TYR A 616 -73.53 5.51 -19.92
C TYR A 616 -75.02 5.77 -19.71
N ASP A 617 -75.85 5.38 -20.67
CA ASP A 617 -77.29 5.62 -20.60
C ASP A 617 -78.10 4.49 -19.95
N SER A 618 -77.45 3.37 -19.62
CA SER A 618 -78.01 2.19 -18.97
C SER A 618 -79.11 1.52 -19.78
N ASP A 619 -78.92 1.36 -21.09
CA ASP A 619 -79.84 0.65 -21.99
C ASP A 619 -79.38 -0.74 -22.43
N LEU A 620 -78.34 -1.27 -21.77
CA LEU A 620 -77.75 -2.60 -21.96
C LEU A 620 -76.92 -2.75 -23.24
N SER A 621 -76.56 -1.65 -23.89
CA SER A 621 -75.56 -1.60 -24.96
C SER A 621 -74.33 -0.85 -24.45
N PRO A 622 -73.11 -1.41 -24.58
CA PRO A 622 -71.91 -0.66 -24.28
C PRO A 622 -71.72 0.53 -25.23
N ASP A 623 -71.05 1.59 -24.80
CA ASP A 623 -71.00 2.87 -25.50
C ASP A 623 -70.21 2.75 -26.81
N GLY A 624 -69.06 2.07 -26.80
CA GLY A 624 -68.25 1.81 -28.00
C GLY A 624 -69.05 1.27 -29.21
N PRO A 625 -69.86 0.21 -29.06
CA PRO A 625 -70.73 -0.29 -30.13
C PRO A 625 -72.08 0.43 -30.27
N ASP A 626 -72.50 1.28 -29.33
CA ASP A 626 -73.81 1.94 -29.37
C ASP A 626 -73.82 3.13 -30.36
N PRO A 627 -74.72 3.15 -31.36
CA PRO A 627 -74.91 4.33 -32.20
C PRO A 627 -75.53 5.55 -31.48
N ASN A 628 -76.10 5.42 -30.27
CA ASN A 628 -76.68 6.53 -29.50
C ASN A 628 -76.43 6.43 -27.96
N PRO A 629 -75.18 6.43 -27.49
CA PRO A 629 -74.78 6.14 -26.09
C PRO A 629 -75.26 7.17 -25.03
N ARG A 630 -76.05 8.16 -25.44
CA ARG A 630 -76.59 9.23 -24.58
C ARG A 630 -78.11 9.14 -24.42
N VAL A 631 -78.75 8.18 -25.07
CA VAL A 631 -80.19 8.15 -25.26
C VAL A 631 -80.71 6.78 -24.94
N ASN A 632 -81.10 6.58 -23.67
CA ASN A 632 -81.62 5.30 -23.20
C ASN A 632 -82.81 4.83 -24.08
N ALA A 633 -82.53 3.95 -25.04
CA ALA A 633 -83.48 3.58 -26.07
C ALA A 633 -84.57 2.69 -25.45
N ILE A 634 -84.21 1.90 -24.44
CA ILE A 634 -85.15 1.10 -23.64
C ILE A 634 -86.22 2.00 -23.00
N LEU A 635 -85.85 3.10 -22.36
CA LEU A 635 -86.77 4.03 -21.70
C LEU A 635 -87.69 4.70 -22.71
N ILE A 636 -87.17 5.10 -23.88
CA ILE A 636 -87.97 5.65 -24.97
C ILE A 636 -88.99 4.61 -25.46
N ILE A 637 -88.57 3.36 -25.67
CA ILE A 637 -89.47 2.26 -26.09
C ILE A 637 -90.54 2.01 -25.01
N ILE A 638 -90.19 2.02 -23.73
CA ILE A 638 -91.13 1.86 -22.60
C ILE A 638 -92.14 3.02 -22.58
N LEU A 639 -91.69 4.27 -22.69
CA LEU A 639 -92.57 5.44 -22.71
C LEU A 639 -93.50 5.41 -23.93
N LEU A 640 -92.99 5.12 -25.13
CA LEU A 640 -93.78 5.02 -26.35
C LEU A 640 -94.80 3.87 -26.31
N SER A 641 -94.46 2.73 -25.68
CA SER A 641 -95.39 1.61 -25.50
C SER A 641 -96.47 1.87 -24.43
N CYS A 642 -96.20 2.77 -23.48
CA CYS A 642 -97.16 3.21 -22.47
C CYS A 642 -98.15 4.27 -22.98
N VAL A 643 -97.81 5.06 -24.01
CA VAL A 643 -98.71 6.06 -24.61
C VAL A 643 -100.03 5.45 -25.12
N PRO A 644 -100.07 4.33 -25.87
CA PRO A 644 -101.31 3.64 -26.23
C PRO A 644 -102.14 3.19 -25.04
N ILE A 645 -101.48 2.75 -23.95
CA ILE A 645 -102.15 2.28 -22.73
C ILE A 645 -102.79 3.46 -21.99
N LEU A 646 -102.10 4.59 -21.87
CA LEU A 646 -102.61 5.83 -21.28
C LEU A 646 -103.76 6.42 -22.11
N VAL A 647 -103.61 6.51 -23.43
CA VAL A 647 -104.67 6.98 -24.34
C VAL A 647 -105.88 6.02 -24.31
N GLY A 648 -105.64 4.71 -24.34
CA GLY A 648 -106.68 3.69 -24.20
C GLY A 648 -107.43 3.78 -22.87
N SER A 649 -106.72 4.03 -21.77
CA SER A 649 -107.30 4.21 -20.43
C SER A 649 -108.14 5.49 -20.32
N ILE A 650 -107.66 6.60 -20.91
CA ILE A 650 -108.43 7.85 -20.98
C ILE A 650 -109.70 7.66 -21.82
N ILE A 651 -109.63 6.98 -22.97
CA ILE A 651 -110.79 6.66 -23.80
C ILE A 651 -111.77 5.71 -23.07
N PHE A 652 -111.25 4.73 -22.34
CA PHE A 652 -112.04 3.80 -21.54
C PHE A 652 -112.79 4.52 -20.42
N TRP A 653 -112.12 5.39 -19.65
CA TRP A 653 -112.76 6.19 -18.60
C TRP A 653 -113.75 7.23 -19.14
N ARG A 654 -113.50 7.83 -20.32
CA ARG A 654 -114.46 8.70 -21.02
C ARG A 654 -115.70 7.99 -21.55
N ARG A 655 -115.71 6.66 -21.63
CA ARG A 655 -116.88 5.86 -21.99
C ARG A 655 -117.72 5.42 -20.79
N ILE A 656 -117.19 5.57 -19.57
CA ILE A 656 -117.82 5.13 -18.31
C ILE A 656 -118.44 6.30 -17.53
N GLY A 657 -118.11 7.55 -17.85
CA GLY A 657 -118.85 8.76 -17.43
C GLY A 657 -119.75 9.27 -18.56
#